data_AF-A0A3E4VYA1-F1
#
_entry.id   AF-A0A3E4VYA1-F1
#
_cell.length_a   1.000
_cell.length_b   1.000
_cell.length_c   1.000
_cell.angle_alpha   90.00
_cell.angle_beta   90.00
_cell.angle_gamma   90.00
#
_symmetry.space_group_name_H-M   'P 1'
#
loop_
_entity.id
_entity.type
_entity.pdbx_description
1 polymer ?
#
loop_
_entity_poly.entity_id
_entity_poly.type
_entity_poly.pdbx_seq_one_letter_code
_entity_poly.pdbx_strand_id
1 'polypeptide(L)'
;MKKRTIIPLLLTGIIVSCGTKKPLERVRISNPNMEKRANRIDTASVPQTIKWTDDKGKTRIITRSEHDSISGEDITTVQLAEITVTARSKQIAERNGKINLDFLVTVPGSLINNKWQLQLTPVAYKPNDTLYLDKIFLSGADFAKMQKKGYLQYQAFLASIIPDSLYLQEMFNQKGYKKAMAELENEYFQAWKNEVIQKERWIDWSDRLNARFRHFNFKVDQNRAAIQGYNSILEYFPAYSMHRQLDATNVPSKWKMFVDGNHTIRTKQLTPEDSVEITKRFTNYKKIAENQRKKEMKDEMYDKYVRFPLQAARLDTIIKEGSKFVYYYKQELPVTEQLKRIDLTLNGVILAKDESITPLPPSDTISYFISSMVQFLDREPRYKKKIITRKDEVNVTAYINYQTASTTFDERIGKNKEELERVFETIRNINYTGEFLIDSIYMTATSSPEGSASLNMQLSKGRALNLKQYLLRESDDREGVDSLFRPQWIGEDWGKLRKLIAADDSLPNRAEMIIMCENVNNPDRREEALRTYPEGYKRMRDKYYPLLRAVEFKFHLHRRGMIQDTIIMPVIDSTYQDAIRMIENRQYKKALVVLDDQYPDDYNTAICLMSLGYDRRALEIMNRQADTSNRNYILAILYYRLKDETEAVKHFVKACEQDETKIWRGKLDPEINTLIKTYNLYKDELE
;
A
#
# COMPACT_ATOMS: atom_id res chain seq x y z
N MET A 1 -50.04 28.93 -80.68
CA MET A 1 -49.38 29.30 -79.41
C MET A 1 -49.12 28.03 -78.60
N LYS A 2 -47.87 27.85 -78.15
CA LYS A 2 -47.36 26.67 -77.42
C LYS A 2 -48.18 26.38 -76.15
N LYS A 3 -48.45 25.09 -75.88
CA LYS A 3 -48.28 24.50 -74.53
C LYS A 3 -48.05 22.99 -74.63
N ARG A 4 -47.04 22.57 -73.88
CA ARG A 4 -46.38 21.27 -73.79
C ARG A 4 -47.32 20.16 -73.32
N THR A 5 -47.14 18.96 -73.86
CA THR A 5 -47.51 17.70 -73.19
C THR A 5 -46.30 16.77 -73.25
N ILE A 6 -45.69 16.58 -72.08
CA ILE A 6 -44.51 15.74 -71.85
C ILE A 6 -45.01 14.44 -71.22
N ILE A 7 -44.55 13.33 -71.80
CA ILE A 7 -44.76 11.94 -71.38
C ILE A 7 -44.08 11.69 -70.02
N PRO A 8 -44.70 11.01 -69.04
CA PRO A 8 -43.98 10.39 -67.95
C PRO A 8 -43.75 8.89 -68.21
N LEU A 9 -42.48 8.53 -68.01
CA LEU A 9 -41.86 7.22 -67.99
C LEU A 9 -42.49 6.28 -66.96
N LEU A 10 -42.55 4.99 -67.29
CA LEU A 10 -42.75 3.89 -66.33
C LEU A 10 -41.69 3.96 -65.21
N LEU A 11 -42.15 3.98 -63.96
CA LEU A 11 -41.34 3.66 -62.79
C LEU A 11 -41.84 2.33 -62.20
N THR A 12 -41.03 1.29 -62.34
CA THR A 12 -41.21 0.00 -61.69
C THR A 12 -41.05 0.14 -60.17
N GLY A 13 -42.13 -0.11 -59.43
CA GLY A 13 -42.14 -0.09 -57.98
C GLY A 13 -41.35 -1.26 -57.39
N ILE A 14 -40.30 -0.95 -56.62
CA ILE A 14 -39.64 -1.87 -55.70
C ILE A 14 -40.60 -2.08 -54.53
N ILE A 15 -41.18 -3.27 -54.42
CA ILE A 15 -41.95 -3.70 -53.25
C ILE A 15 -40.95 -3.90 -52.11
N VAL A 16 -40.83 -2.91 -51.24
CA VAL A 16 -40.17 -3.06 -49.94
C VAL A 16 -41.08 -3.93 -49.07
N SER A 17 -40.73 -5.21 -48.97
CA SER A 17 -41.27 -6.12 -47.96
C SER A 17 -40.84 -5.64 -46.58
N CYS A 18 -41.69 -4.85 -45.92
CA CYS A 18 -41.61 -4.58 -44.48
C CYS A 18 -41.82 -5.89 -43.70
N GLY A 19 -40.76 -6.67 -43.54
CA GLY A 19 -40.72 -7.77 -42.59
C GLY A 19 -40.82 -7.21 -41.17
N THR A 20 -41.95 -7.46 -40.50
CA THR A 20 -42.14 -7.18 -39.09
C THR A 20 -41.12 -7.98 -38.28
N LYS A 21 -39.99 -7.36 -37.92
CA LYS A 21 -39.03 -7.94 -36.97
C LYS A 21 -39.77 -8.16 -35.65
N LYS A 22 -39.90 -9.42 -35.23
CA LYS A 22 -40.44 -9.77 -33.90
C LYS A 22 -39.61 -9.03 -32.84
N PRO A 23 -40.24 -8.40 -31.83
CA PRO A 23 -39.51 -7.75 -30.75
C PRO A 23 -38.66 -8.80 -30.01
N LEU A 24 -37.41 -8.44 -29.71
CA LEU A 24 -36.51 -9.30 -28.94
C LEU A 24 -37.14 -9.61 -27.58
N GLU A 25 -37.10 -10.88 -27.17
CA GLU A 25 -37.55 -11.24 -25.82
C GLU A 25 -36.65 -10.59 -24.76
N ARG A 26 -37.21 -10.37 -23.58
CA ARG A 26 -36.49 -9.74 -22.46
C ARG A 26 -35.93 -10.77 -21.50
N VAL A 27 -34.75 -10.51 -20.96
CA VAL A 27 -34.19 -11.26 -19.83
C VAL A 27 -34.93 -10.85 -18.56
N ARG A 28 -35.27 -11.83 -17.73
CA ARG A 28 -36.01 -11.60 -16.49
C ARG A 28 -35.09 -11.72 -15.28
N ILE A 29 -35.31 -10.86 -14.30
CA ILE A 29 -34.77 -11.03 -12.95
C ILE A 29 -35.91 -11.35 -11.99
N SER A 30 -35.67 -12.28 -11.07
CA SER A 30 -36.67 -12.73 -10.11
C SER A 30 -36.04 -12.97 -8.74
N ASN A 31 -36.87 -12.95 -7.71
CA ASN A 31 -36.43 -13.33 -6.38
C ASN A 31 -36.31 -14.86 -6.29
N PRO A 32 -35.31 -15.39 -5.58
CA PRO A 32 -35.26 -16.80 -5.27
C PRO A 32 -36.38 -17.11 -4.26
N ASN A 33 -37.52 -17.59 -4.72
CA ASN A 33 -38.56 -18.11 -3.83
C ASN A 33 -38.07 -19.43 -3.24
N MET A 34 -37.50 -19.39 -2.03
CA MET A 34 -37.38 -20.55 -1.15
C MET A 34 -38.68 -20.66 -0.33
N GLU A 35 -39.80 -21.00 -0.97
CA GLU A 35 -40.80 -21.75 -0.20
C GLU A 35 -40.17 -23.10 0.11
N LYS A 36 -39.93 -23.37 1.40
CA LYS A 36 -39.48 -24.67 1.89
C LYS A 36 -40.54 -25.72 1.51
N ARG A 37 -40.44 -26.32 0.32
CA ARG A 37 -40.82 -27.72 0.13
C ARG A 37 -39.70 -28.57 0.71
N ALA A 38 -39.64 -28.61 2.03
CA ALA A 38 -38.99 -29.69 2.74
C ALA A 38 -39.86 -30.93 2.54
N ASN A 39 -39.70 -31.58 1.39
CA ASN A 39 -39.82 -33.03 1.18
C ASN A 39 -39.59 -33.35 -0.30
N ARG A 40 -38.46 -34.05 -0.54
CA ARG A 40 -38.00 -34.67 -1.79
C ARG A 40 -37.59 -33.72 -2.92
N ILE A 41 -36.29 -33.37 -2.94
CA ILE A 41 -35.34 -33.70 -4.02
C ILE A 41 -33.98 -33.86 -3.31
N ASP A 42 -33.72 -35.06 -2.79
CA ASP A 42 -32.34 -35.54 -2.73
C ASP A 42 -31.95 -35.84 -4.18
N THR A 43 -30.75 -35.45 -4.60
CA THR A 43 -30.20 -35.48 -5.97
C THR A 43 -30.56 -34.31 -6.91
N ALA A 44 -30.09 -33.09 -6.58
CA ALA A 44 -29.67 -32.12 -7.59
C ALA A 44 -28.39 -31.44 -7.09
N SER A 45 -27.25 -32.00 -7.47
CA SER A 45 -25.92 -31.48 -7.15
C SER A 45 -25.78 -30.08 -7.77
N VAL A 46 -25.81 -29.04 -6.93
CA VAL A 46 -25.25 -27.72 -7.28
C VAL A 46 -23.80 -27.97 -7.72
N PRO A 47 -23.34 -27.47 -8.88
CA PRO A 47 -22.01 -27.81 -9.36
C PRO A 47 -20.98 -27.31 -8.35
N GLN A 48 -20.30 -28.26 -7.71
CA GLN A 48 -19.25 -27.97 -6.74
C GLN A 48 -18.15 -27.19 -7.44
N THR A 49 -18.01 -25.93 -7.04
CA THR A 49 -16.99 -25.04 -7.55
C THR A 49 -15.73 -25.24 -6.72
N ILE A 50 -14.71 -25.88 -7.28
CA ILE A 50 -13.42 -26.04 -6.61
C ILE A 50 -12.57 -24.82 -6.97
N LYS A 51 -12.17 -24.05 -5.96
CA LYS A 51 -11.22 -22.94 -6.09
C LYS A 51 -9.83 -23.45 -5.78
N TRP A 52 -8.93 -23.28 -6.72
CA TRP A 52 -7.51 -23.57 -6.58
C TRP A 52 -6.73 -22.32 -6.97
N THR A 53 -5.60 -22.08 -6.29
CA THR A 53 -4.62 -21.05 -6.66
C THR A 53 -3.36 -21.75 -7.17
N ASP A 54 -2.99 -21.48 -8.42
CA ASP A 54 -1.76 -22.03 -9.06
C ASP A 54 -0.50 -21.35 -8.49
N ASP A 55 0.67 -21.94 -8.71
CA ASP A 55 1.99 -21.52 -8.18
C ASP A 55 2.39 -20.09 -8.61
N LYS A 56 1.63 -19.49 -9.54
CA LYS A 56 1.74 -18.09 -10.02
C LYS A 56 0.68 -17.14 -9.45
N GLY A 57 -0.08 -17.55 -8.43
CA GLY A 57 -1.03 -16.71 -7.70
C GLY A 57 -2.35 -16.41 -8.42
N LYS A 58 -2.69 -17.12 -9.51
CA LYS A 58 -3.91 -16.88 -10.29
C LYS A 58 -5.01 -17.90 -9.90
N THR A 59 -6.10 -17.40 -9.30
CA THR A 59 -7.26 -18.21 -8.91
C THR A 59 -8.04 -18.66 -10.15
N ARG A 60 -8.23 -19.97 -10.31
CA ARG A 60 -9.09 -20.54 -11.36
C ARG A 60 -10.29 -21.24 -10.73
N ILE A 61 -11.46 -21.04 -11.33
CA ILE A 61 -12.76 -21.54 -10.87
C ILE A 61 -13.20 -22.59 -11.89
N ILE A 62 -13.26 -23.86 -11.50
CA ILE A 62 -13.76 -24.94 -12.36
C ILE A 62 -15.14 -25.37 -11.86
N THR A 63 -16.11 -25.39 -12.76
CA THR A 63 -17.49 -25.82 -12.53
C THR A 63 -17.65 -27.19 -13.18
N ARG A 64 -17.97 -28.23 -12.40
CA ARG A 64 -18.12 -29.61 -12.91
C ARG A 64 -19.20 -29.63 -14.01
N SER A 65 -18.83 -30.11 -15.19
CA SER A 65 -19.67 -30.19 -16.40
C SER A 65 -19.71 -31.64 -16.88
N GLU A 66 -20.80 -32.04 -17.55
CA GLU A 66 -20.89 -33.36 -18.16
C GLU A 66 -20.27 -33.34 -19.56
N HIS A 67 -19.51 -34.40 -19.86
CA HIS A 67 -18.67 -34.55 -21.05
C HIS A 67 -19.53 -34.93 -22.27
N ASP A 68 -19.58 -34.07 -23.30
CA ASP A 68 -20.28 -34.38 -24.56
C ASP A 68 -19.32 -35.09 -25.53
N SER A 69 -19.61 -36.35 -25.81
CA SER A 69 -18.82 -37.27 -26.65
C SER A 69 -18.73 -36.89 -28.14
N ILE A 70 -19.38 -35.81 -28.59
CA ILE A 70 -19.36 -35.36 -29.99
C ILE A 70 -18.53 -34.07 -30.18
N SER A 71 -18.46 -33.19 -29.17
CA SER A 71 -17.77 -31.89 -29.27
C SER A 71 -16.47 -31.80 -28.46
N GLY A 72 -16.26 -32.69 -27.48
CA GLY A 72 -15.06 -32.71 -26.65
C GLY A 72 -14.95 -31.53 -25.68
N GLU A 73 -16.04 -30.82 -25.39
CA GLU A 73 -16.09 -29.69 -24.46
C GLU A 73 -17.14 -29.90 -23.37
N ASP A 74 -16.86 -29.29 -22.22
CA ASP A 74 -17.59 -29.36 -20.96
C ASP A 74 -18.88 -28.51 -21.00
N ILE A 75 -20.06 -29.14 -20.98
CA ILE A 75 -21.35 -28.45 -21.15
C ILE A 75 -22.12 -28.46 -19.84
N THR A 76 -22.60 -27.28 -19.42
CA THR A 76 -23.43 -27.15 -18.21
C THR A 76 -24.90 -27.18 -18.62
N THR A 77 -25.57 -28.30 -18.36
CA THR A 77 -27.02 -28.43 -18.61
C THR A 77 -27.75 -28.25 -17.29
N VAL A 78 -28.34 -27.08 -17.04
CA VAL A 78 -29.18 -26.85 -15.86
C VAL A 78 -30.63 -26.73 -16.33
N GLN A 79 -31.39 -27.81 -16.24
CA GLN A 79 -32.85 -27.74 -16.34
C GLN A 79 -33.42 -27.57 -14.93
N LEU A 80 -34.01 -26.40 -14.65
CA LEU A 80 -34.76 -26.15 -13.42
C LEU A 80 -36.23 -25.85 -13.77
N ALA A 81 -37.11 -26.35 -12.91
CA ALA A 81 -38.55 -26.27 -13.03
C ALA A 81 -39.07 -24.83 -13.13
N GLU A 82 -40.22 -24.71 -13.77
CA GLU A 82 -40.94 -23.49 -14.09
C GLU A 82 -41.08 -22.54 -12.89
N ILE A 83 -40.60 -21.30 -13.04
CA ILE A 83 -40.57 -20.28 -11.98
C ILE A 83 -41.84 -19.43 -12.08
N THR A 84 -42.71 -19.57 -11.08
CA THR A 84 -43.90 -18.74 -10.85
C THR A 84 -43.48 -17.30 -10.52
N VAL A 85 -44.24 -16.32 -11.01
CA VAL A 85 -43.96 -14.88 -10.90
C VAL A 85 -43.73 -14.48 -9.43
N THR A 86 -42.49 -14.15 -9.08
CA THR A 86 -42.11 -13.72 -7.74
C THR A 86 -42.28 -12.22 -7.54
N ALA A 87 -42.55 -11.81 -6.30
CA ALA A 87 -42.70 -10.41 -5.87
C ALA A 87 -41.56 -9.50 -6.36
N ARG A 88 -41.89 -8.26 -6.73
CA ARG A 88 -40.96 -7.23 -7.25
C ARG A 88 -40.12 -6.54 -6.16
N SER A 89 -40.38 -6.86 -4.90
CA SER A 89 -39.65 -6.31 -3.75
C SER A 89 -39.13 -7.42 -2.84
N LYS A 90 -37.99 -7.16 -2.20
CA LYS A 90 -37.33 -8.08 -1.27
C LYS A 90 -36.84 -7.34 -0.04
N GLN A 91 -37.03 -7.94 1.13
CA GLN A 91 -36.52 -7.44 2.40
C GLN A 91 -35.19 -8.09 2.70
N ILE A 92 -34.19 -7.30 3.10
CA ILE A 92 -32.84 -7.77 3.44
C ILE A 92 -32.38 -7.14 4.75
N ALA A 93 -31.76 -7.95 5.61
CA ALA A 93 -31.18 -7.48 6.86
C ALA A 93 -29.73 -7.01 6.64
N GLU A 94 -29.40 -5.85 7.17
CA GLU A 94 -28.03 -5.38 7.29
C GLU A 94 -27.31 -6.11 8.43
N ARG A 95 -26.12 -6.63 8.13
CA ARG A 95 -25.27 -7.33 9.09
C ARG A 95 -23.83 -6.87 8.90
N ASN A 96 -23.19 -6.43 9.98
CA ASN A 96 -21.80 -5.97 9.99
C ASN A 96 -21.53 -4.87 8.93
N GLY A 97 -22.49 -3.95 8.75
CA GLY A 97 -22.38 -2.89 7.73
C GLY A 97 -22.43 -3.42 6.30
N LYS A 98 -22.93 -4.64 6.08
CA LYS A 98 -23.03 -5.29 4.77
C LYS A 98 -24.41 -5.88 4.55
N ILE A 99 -24.76 -6.01 3.29
CA ILE A 99 -25.99 -6.66 2.83
C ILE A 99 -25.66 -7.69 1.75
N ASN A 100 -26.52 -8.70 1.65
CA ASN A 100 -26.44 -9.71 0.61
C ASN A 100 -27.54 -9.47 -0.41
N LEU A 101 -27.16 -9.13 -1.64
CA LEU A 101 -28.07 -9.07 -2.78
C LEU A 101 -28.05 -10.41 -3.49
N ASP A 102 -29.21 -11.04 -3.60
CA ASP A 102 -29.36 -12.31 -4.30
C ASP A 102 -30.66 -12.40 -5.12
N PHE A 103 -30.49 -12.76 -6.39
CA PHE A 103 -31.53 -12.80 -7.42
C PHE A 103 -31.24 -13.88 -8.46
N LEU A 104 -32.29 -14.33 -9.14
CA LEU A 104 -32.22 -15.27 -10.24
C LEU A 104 -32.28 -14.52 -11.57
N VAL A 105 -31.31 -14.78 -12.44
CA VAL A 105 -31.28 -14.29 -13.83
C VAL A 105 -31.82 -15.39 -14.73
N THR A 106 -32.94 -15.12 -15.42
CA THR A 106 -33.57 -16.07 -16.36
C THR A 106 -33.46 -15.54 -17.79
N VAL A 107 -32.71 -16.27 -18.62
CA VAL A 107 -32.51 -15.96 -20.04
C VAL A 107 -33.35 -16.92 -20.88
N PRO A 108 -34.24 -16.40 -21.75
CA PRO A 108 -35.00 -17.23 -22.67
C PRO A 108 -34.10 -17.79 -23.79
N GLY A 109 -34.41 -19.00 -24.27
CA GLY A 109 -33.62 -19.67 -25.30
C GLY A 109 -33.59 -18.95 -26.65
N SER A 110 -34.54 -18.04 -26.91
CA SER A 110 -34.56 -17.17 -28.10
C SER A 110 -33.37 -16.20 -28.18
N LEU A 111 -32.79 -15.84 -27.02
CA LEU A 111 -31.61 -14.96 -26.93
C LEU A 111 -30.30 -15.75 -26.93
N ILE A 112 -30.35 -17.07 -26.83
CA ILE A 112 -29.18 -17.95 -26.84
C ILE A 112 -28.97 -18.47 -28.26
N ASN A 113 -27.95 -17.97 -28.93
CA ASN A 113 -27.59 -18.38 -30.28
C ASN A 113 -26.11 -18.73 -30.37
N ASN A 114 -25.77 -19.69 -31.23
CA ASN A 114 -24.38 -20.10 -31.45
C ASN A 114 -23.47 -18.98 -32.01
N LYS A 115 -24.05 -17.98 -32.69
CA LYS A 115 -23.31 -16.94 -33.44
C LYS A 115 -23.01 -15.66 -32.66
N TRP A 116 -23.49 -15.52 -31.43
CA TRP A 116 -23.28 -14.30 -30.64
C TRP A 116 -22.98 -14.61 -29.18
N GLN A 117 -22.52 -13.60 -28.46
CA GLN A 117 -22.38 -13.62 -27.01
C GLN A 117 -23.39 -12.67 -26.38
N LEU A 118 -24.11 -13.17 -25.37
CA LEU A 118 -24.99 -12.36 -24.54
C LEU A 118 -24.23 -11.85 -23.33
N GLN A 119 -24.15 -10.52 -23.19
CA GLN A 119 -23.49 -9.84 -22.09
C GLN A 119 -24.52 -9.22 -21.16
N LEU A 120 -24.60 -9.71 -19.92
CA LEU A 120 -25.54 -9.23 -18.91
C LEU A 120 -24.76 -8.57 -17.78
N THR A 121 -25.11 -7.32 -17.47
CA THR A 121 -24.49 -6.53 -16.40
C THR A 121 -25.58 -6.15 -15.40
N PRO A 122 -25.60 -6.76 -14.21
CA PRO A 122 -26.50 -6.32 -13.16
C PRO A 122 -26.06 -4.95 -12.62
N VAL A 123 -27.02 -4.05 -12.45
CA VAL A 123 -26.77 -2.68 -11.99
C VAL A 123 -27.63 -2.40 -10.76
N ALA A 124 -26.97 -2.00 -9.67
CA ALA A 124 -27.62 -1.64 -8.42
C ALA A 124 -27.61 -0.11 -8.26
N TYR A 125 -28.79 0.49 -8.27
CA TYR A 125 -28.99 1.92 -8.06
C TYR A 125 -29.21 2.22 -6.58
N LYS A 126 -28.35 3.08 -6.05
CA LYS A 126 -28.48 3.72 -4.74
C LYS A 126 -28.94 5.16 -4.94
N PRO A 127 -29.47 5.85 -3.92
CA PRO A 127 -29.94 7.23 -4.06
C PRO A 127 -28.92 8.21 -4.67
N ASN A 128 -27.63 8.06 -4.34
CA ASN A 128 -26.56 8.96 -4.75
C ASN A 128 -25.45 8.29 -5.59
N ASP A 129 -25.58 7.00 -5.91
CA ASP A 129 -24.49 6.20 -6.52
C ASP A 129 -25.05 5.03 -7.33
N THR A 130 -24.34 4.62 -8.39
CA THR A 130 -24.71 3.48 -9.23
C THR A 130 -23.58 2.47 -9.25
N LEU A 131 -23.87 1.24 -8.82
CA LEU A 131 -22.88 0.17 -8.74
C LEU A 131 -23.11 -0.86 -9.85
N TYR A 132 -22.09 -1.05 -10.68
CA TYR A 132 -22.05 -2.13 -11.67
C TYR A 132 -21.50 -3.40 -11.02
N LEU A 133 -22.29 -4.47 -11.06
CA LEU A 133 -21.90 -5.77 -10.54
C LEU A 133 -21.15 -6.58 -11.61
N ASP A 134 -20.48 -7.65 -11.19
CA ASP A 134 -19.73 -8.54 -12.08
C ASP A 134 -20.63 -9.06 -13.22
N LYS A 135 -20.12 -8.99 -14.46
CA LYS A 135 -20.87 -9.35 -15.66
C LYS A 135 -21.09 -10.86 -15.76
N ILE A 136 -22.11 -11.26 -16.51
CA ILE A 136 -22.40 -12.64 -16.91
C ILE A 136 -22.30 -12.71 -18.44
N PHE A 137 -21.48 -13.62 -18.94
CA PHE A 137 -21.31 -13.88 -20.38
C PHE A 137 -21.84 -15.26 -20.74
N LEU A 138 -22.77 -15.28 -21.69
CA LEU A 138 -23.28 -16.51 -22.28
C LEU A 138 -22.85 -16.52 -23.74
N SER A 139 -21.84 -17.33 -24.04
CA SER A 139 -21.22 -17.40 -25.35
C SER A 139 -21.84 -18.53 -26.18
N GLY A 140 -22.19 -18.27 -27.43
CA GLY A 140 -22.50 -19.33 -28.39
C GLY A 140 -21.26 -20.12 -28.81
N ALA A 141 -21.42 -21.38 -29.21
CA ALA A 141 -20.29 -22.26 -29.57
C ALA A 141 -19.44 -21.72 -30.73
N ASP A 142 -20.07 -21.15 -31.78
CA ASP A 142 -19.33 -20.62 -32.93
C ASP A 142 -18.63 -19.31 -32.60
N PHE A 143 -19.25 -18.47 -31.76
CA PHE A 143 -18.62 -17.25 -31.26
C PHE A 143 -17.37 -17.58 -30.43
N ALA A 144 -17.47 -18.53 -29.49
CA ALA A 144 -16.36 -18.98 -28.66
C ALA A 144 -15.21 -19.57 -29.51
N LYS A 145 -15.55 -20.39 -30.51
CA LYS A 145 -14.55 -20.93 -31.47
C LYS A 145 -13.82 -19.82 -32.23
N MET A 146 -14.55 -18.80 -32.69
CA MET A 146 -13.94 -17.65 -33.36
C MET A 146 -13.03 -16.86 -32.42
N GLN A 147 -13.47 -16.59 -31.19
CA GLN A 147 -12.67 -15.89 -30.20
C GLN A 147 -11.37 -16.66 -29.90
N LYS A 148 -11.45 -17.98 -29.67
CA LYS A 148 -10.30 -18.87 -29.49
C LYS A 148 -9.36 -18.85 -30.70
N LYS A 149 -9.91 -18.87 -31.91
CA LYS A 149 -9.12 -18.76 -33.15
C LYS A 149 -8.34 -17.45 -33.23
N GLY A 150 -8.94 -16.33 -32.87
CA GLY A 150 -8.26 -15.02 -32.85
C GLY A 150 -7.07 -15.01 -31.88
N TYR A 151 -7.25 -15.54 -30.67
CA TYR A 151 -6.16 -15.67 -29.70
C TYR A 151 -5.06 -16.63 -30.16
N LEU A 152 -5.40 -17.75 -30.80
CA LEU A 152 -4.42 -18.68 -31.35
C LEU A 152 -3.59 -18.04 -32.48
N GLN A 153 -4.22 -17.22 -33.34
CA GLN A 153 -3.52 -16.47 -34.39
C GLN A 153 -2.55 -15.45 -33.79
N TYR A 154 -2.98 -14.73 -32.75
CA TYR A 154 -2.11 -13.80 -32.04
C TYR A 154 -0.96 -14.52 -31.32
N GLN A 155 -1.22 -15.67 -30.70
CA GLN A 155 -0.19 -16.48 -30.06
C GLN A 155 0.82 -17.02 -31.09
N ALA A 156 0.37 -17.48 -32.25
CA ALA A 156 1.24 -17.88 -33.35
C ALA A 156 2.09 -16.71 -33.86
N PHE A 157 1.53 -15.50 -33.92
CA PHE A 157 2.28 -14.28 -34.24
C PHE A 157 3.36 -14.00 -33.18
N LEU A 158 3.01 -14.04 -31.89
CA LEU A 158 3.97 -13.86 -30.79
C LEU A 158 5.09 -14.92 -30.83
N ALA A 159 4.75 -16.18 -31.13
CA ALA A 159 5.74 -17.25 -31.28
C ALA A 159 6.66 -17.04 -32.50
N SER A 160 6.23 -16.27 -33.50
CA SER A 160 7.05 -15.90 -34.65
C SER A 160 8.07 -14.77 -34.35
N ILE A 161 7.95 -14.13 -33.19
CA ILE A 161 8.90 -13.11 -32.71
C ILE A 161 10.03 -13.84 -31.99
N ILE A 162 11.25 -13.63 -32.47
CA ILE A 162 12.45 -14.19 -31.86
C ILE A 162 12.78 -13.35 -30.62
N PRO A 163 12.86 -13.95 -29.43
CA PRO A 163 13.22 -13.23 -28.21
C PRO A 163 14.70 -12.84 -28.22
N ASP A 164 15.03 -11.78 -27.49
CA ASP A 164 16.39 -11.20 -27.48
C ASP A 164 17.46 -12.19 -26.97
N SER A 165 17.06 -13.13 -26.12
CA SER A 165 17.94 -14.20 -25.63
C SER A 165 18.42 -15.15 -26.73
N LEU A 166 17.62 -15.36 -27.79
CA LEU A 166 17.94 -16.27 -28.91
C LEU A 166 18.54 -15.54 -30.11
N TYR A 167 18.77 -14.24 -29.99
CA TYR A 167 19.20 -13.38 -31.09
C TYR A 167 20.55 -13.82 -31.68
N LEU A 168 21.55 -14.09 -30.83
CA LEU A 168 22.88 -14.53 -31.28
C LEU A 168 22.82 -15.92 -31.93
N GLN A 169 21.89 -16.78 -31.51
CA GLN A 169 21.77 -18.14 -32.03
C GLN A 169 21.15 -18.16 -33.42
N GLU A 170 20.09 -17.37 -33.65
CA GLU A 170 19.30 -17.40 -34.90
C GLU A 170 19.80 -16.39 -35.95
N MET A 171 20.39 -15.27 -35.53
CA MET A 171 20.72 -14.15 -36.41
C MET A 171 22.21 -14.01 -36.74
N PHE A 172 23.08 -14.75 -36.04
CA PHE A 172 24.53 -14.67 -36.21
C PHE A 172 25.14 -16.04 -36.57
N ASN A 173 25.81 -16.11 -37.73
CA ASN A 173 26.48 -17.33 -38.15
C ASN A 173 27.84 -17.48 -37.44
N GLN A 174 27.80 -18.03 -36.22
CA GLN A 174 29.00 -18.20 -35.39
C GLN A 174 30.06 -19.10 -36.02
N LYS A 175 29.65 -20.16 -36.74
CA LYS A 175 30.59 -21.09 -37.40
C LYS A 175 31.32 -20.39 -38.56
N GLY A 176 30.58 -19.63 -39.37
CA GLY A 176 31.14 -18.85 -40.46
C GLY A 176 32.09 -17.76 -39.98
N TYR A 177 31.69 -17.03 -38.93
CA TYR A 177 32.54 -16.03 -38.27
C TYR A 177 33.87 -16.61 -37.78
N LYS A 178 33.83 -17.73 -37.02
CA LYS A 178 35.04 -18.38 -36.51
C LYS A 178 35.95 -18.87 -37.63
N LYS A 179 35.37 -19.40 -38.72
CA LYS A 179 36.14 -19.84 -39.89
C LYS A 179 36.82 -18.67 -40.59
N ALA A 180 36.10 -17.57 -40.82
CA ALA A 180 36.66 -16.38 -41.46
C ALA A 180 37.77 -15.73 -40.61
N MET A 181 37.63 -15.75 -39.28
CA MET A 181 38.69 -15.33 -38.36
C MET A 181 39.95 -16.18 -38.50
N ALA A 182 39.80 -17.51 -38.45
CA ALA A 182 40.93 -18.42 -38.60
C ALA A 182 41.59 -18.32 -40.00
N GLU A 183 40.81 -18.07 -41.05
CA GLU A 183 41.33 -17.84 -42.41
C GLU A 183 42.15 -16.56 -42.47
N LEU A 184 41.67 -15.46 -41.87
CA LEU A 184 42.39 -14.19 -41.82
C LEU A 184 43.68 -14.29 -40.99
N GLU A 185 43.62 -14.95 -39.83
CA GLU A 185 44.81 -15.25 -39.02
C GLU A 185 45.83 -16.07 -39.80
N ASN A 186 45.38 -17.10 -40.52
CA ASN A 186 46.26 -17.92 -41.35
C ASN A 186 46.84 -17.12 -42.52
N GLU A 187 46.07 -16.24 -43.17
CA GLU A 187 46.58 -15.35 -44.21
C GLU A 187 47.71 -14.45 -43.67
N TYR A 188 47.51 -13.84 -42.50
CA TYR A 188 48.54 -13.03 -41.84
C TYR A 188 49.76 -13.87 -41.46
N PHE A 189 49.55 -15.09 -40.96
CA PHE A 189 50.63 -16.02 -40.65
C PHE A 189 51.43 -16.45 -41.88
N GLN A 190 50.78 -16.78 -43.00
CA GLN A 190 51.48 -17.15 -44.24
C GLN A 190 52.25 -15.97 -44.83
N ALA A 191 51.69 -14.75 -44.80
CA ALA A 191 52.38 -13.54 -45.25
C ALA A 191 53.67 -13.31 -44.44
N TRP A 192 53.57 -13.38 -43.10
CA TRP A 192 54.71 -13.30 -42.20
C TRP A 192 55.75 -14.40 -42.48
N LYS A 193 55.31 -15.66 -42.58
CA LYS A 193 56.19 -16.82 -42.85
C LYS A 193 56.95 -16.64 -44.17
N ASN A 194 56.28 -16.16 -45.21
CA ASN A 194 56.90 -15.90 -46.50
C ASN A 194 57.97 -14.81 -46.39
N GLU A 195 57.70 -13.71 -45.68
CA GLU A 195 58.68 -12.65 -45.45
C GLU A 195 59.91 -13.17 -44.67
N VAL A 196 59.69 -13.99 -43.64
CA VAL A 196 60.77 -14.63 -42.87
C VAL A 196 61.63 -15.53 -43.77
N ILE A 197 61.01 -16.42 -44.55
CA ILE A 197 61.72 -17.31 -45.48
C ILE A 197 62.51 -16.50 -46.53
N GLN A 198 61.95 -15.41 -47.04
CA GLN A 198 62.66 -14.55 -47.98
C GLN A 198 63.88 -13.88 -47.33
N LYS A 199 63.76 -13.45 -46.07
CA LYS A 199 64.89 -12.90 -45.31
C LYS A 199 65.98 -13.95 -45.08
N GLU A 200 65.63 -15.18 -44.71
CA GLU A 200 66.60 -16.28 -44.57
C GLU A 200 67.29 -16.61 -45.89
N ARG A 201 66.53 -16.68 -47.00
CA ARG A 201 67.08 -16.90 -48.34
C ARG A 201 68.00 -15.77 -48.79
N TRP A 202 67.72 -14.53 -48.39
CA TRP A 202 68.62 -13.40 -48.60
C TRP A 202 69.94 -13.59 -47.85
N ILE A 203 69.89 -13.94 -46.57
CA ILE A 203 71.08 -14.19 -45.74
C ILE A 203 71.96 -15.27 -46.39
N ASP A 204 71.38 -16.44 -46.69
CA ASP A 204 72.09 -17.55 -47.31
C ASP A 204 72.65 -17.20 -48.70
N TRP A 205 71.89 -16.46 -49.53
CA TRP A 205 72.40 -15.96 -50.80
C TRP A 205 73.60 -15.01 -50.61
N SER A 206 73.50 -14.08 -49.66
CA SER A 206 74.54 -13.09 -49.37
C SER A 206 75.80 -13.75 -48.82
N ASP A 207 75.66 -14.74 -47.95
CA ASP A 207 76.77 -15.50 -47.36
C ASP A 207 77.50 -16.34 -48.42
N ARG A 208 76.74 -17.01 -49.29
CA ARG A 208 77.33 -17.77 -50.42
C ARG A 208 78.07 -16.84 -51.38
N LEU A 209 77.53 -15.67 -51.68
CA LEU A 209 78.18 -14.68 -52.54
C LEU A 209 79.46 -14.13 -51.88
N ASN A 210 79.40 -13.76 -50.60
CA ASN A 210 80.54 -13.30 -49.82
C ASN A 210 81.63 -14.37 -49.69
N ALA A 211 81.26 -15.65 -49.53
CA ALA A 211 82.20 -16.78 -49.52
C ALA A 211 82.91 -16.94 -50.87
N ARG A 212 82.20 -16.79 -52.00
CA ARG A 212 82.81 -16.81 -53.34
C ARG A 212 83.78 -15.65 -53.53
N PHE A 213 83.41 -14.44 -53.10
CA PHE A 213 84.30 -13.28 -53.17
C PHE A 213 85.53 -13.46 -52.28
N ARG A 214 85.38 -13.98 -51.06
CA ARG A 214 86.51 -14.34 -50.19
C ARG A 214 87.43 -15.36 -50.84
N HIS A 215 86.88 -16.41 -51.46
CA HIS A 215 87.69 -17.42 -52.15
C HIS A 215 88.41 -16.87 -53.38
N PHE A 216 87.73 -16.05 -54.19
CA PHE A 216 88.33 -15.37 -55.33
C PHE A 216 89.46 -14.45 -54.88
N ASN A 217 89.21 -13.57 -53.92
CA ASN A 217 90.21 -12.64 -53.38
C ASN A 217 91.40 -13.41 -52.79
N PHE A 218 91.15 -14.47 -52.00
CA PHE A 218 92.21 -15.35 -51.49
C PHE A 218 93.08 -15.98 -52.59
N LYS A 219 92.46 -16.46 -53.69
CA LYS A 219 93.20 -16.99 -54.84
C LYS A 219 94.00 -15.92 -55.56
N VAL A 220 93.44 -14.73 -55.76
CA VAL A 220 94.14 -13.58 -56.35
C VAL A 220 95.32 -13.19 -55.48
N ASP A 221 95.13 -13.09 -54.17
CA ASP A 221 96.17 -12.77 -53.19
C ASP A 221 97.27 -13.84 -53.16
N GLN A 222 96.92 -15.13 -53.13
CA GLN A 222 97.90 -16.23 -53.22
C GLN A 222 98.73 -16.17 -54.51
N ASN A 223 98.08 -15.98 -55.66
CA ASN A 223 98.76 -15.87 -56.94
C ASN A 223 99.69 -14.64 -56.98
N ARG A 224 99.29 -13.52 -56.38
CA ARG A 224 100.15 -12.32 -56.24
C ARG A 224 101.32 -12.60 -55.30
N ALA A 225 101.07 -13.24 -54.15
CA ALA A 225 102.09 -13.56 -53.16
C ALA A 225 103.16 -14.52 -53.70
N ALA A 226 102.79 -15.48 -54.55
CA ALA A 226 103.74 -16.39 -55.21
C ALA A 226 104.76 -15.66 -56.12
N ILE A 227 104.53 -14.37 -56.41
CA ILE A 227 105.37 -13.54 -57.27
C ILE A 227 106.03 -12.40 -56.44
N GLN A 228 105.91 -12.44 -55.09
CA GLN A 228 106.33 -11.35 -54.22
C GLN A 228 107.80 -11.48 -53.79
N GLY A 229 108.67 -10.76 -54.52
CA GLY A 229 110.13 -10.62 -54.31
C GLY A 229 110.68 -9.36 -54.99
N TYR A 230 111.93 -8.97 -54.66
CA TYR A 230 112.58 -7.72 -55.05
C TYR A 230 112.63 -7.54 -56.60
N ASN A 231 111.90 -6.53 -57.11
CA ASN A 231 111.78 -6.08 -58.52
C ASN A 231 110.78 -6.83 -59.44
N SER A 232 109.48 -6.86 -59.10
CA SER A 232 108.43 -7.65 -59.76
C SER A 232 107.38 -6.82 -60.53
N ILE A 233 106.95 -7.29 -61.72
CA ILE A 233 105.97 -6.63 -62.64
C ILE A 233 104.58 -6.37 -62.03
N LEU A 234 104.31 -6.86 -60.83
CA LEU A 234 103.10 -6.61 -60.07
C LEU A 234 102.85 -5.13 -59.77
N GLU A 235 103.88 -4.28 -59.82
CA GLU A 235 103.78 -2.83 -59.60
C GLU A 235 102.90 -2.13 -60.65
N TYR A 236 102.79 -2.69 -61.87
CA TYR A 236 102.03 -2.08 -62.98
C TYR A 236 100.65 -2.72 -63.22
N PHE A 237 100.31 -3.84 -62.57
CA PHE A 237 99.00 -4.48 -62.73
C PHE A 237 98.03 -4.09 -61.60
N PRO A 238 96.83 -3.57 -61.91
CA PRO A 238 95.86 -3.22 -60.88
C PRO A 238 95.49 -4.42 -60.01
N ALA A 239 95.40 -4.20 -58.70
CA ALA A 239 94.93 -5.19 -57.74
C ALA A 239 93.40 -5.37 -57.89
N TYR A 240 92.99 -6.33 -58.72
CA TYR A 240 91.59 -6.70 -58.85
C TYR A 240 91.13 -7.52 -57.63
N SER A 241 90.94 -6.84 -56.50
CA SER A 241 90.20 -7.40 -55.37
C SER A 241 88.71 -7.17 -55.62
N MET A 242 87.94 -8.25 -55.66
CA MET A 242 86.50 -8.17 -55.81
C MET A 242 85.89 -7.81 -54.44
N HIS A 243 85.79 -6.51 -54.17
CA HIS A 243 85.04 -5.97 -53.02
C HIS A 243 83.71 -5.42 -53.53
N ARG A 244 82.71 -6.28 -53.69
CA ARG A 244 81.35 -5.80 -53.95
C ARG A 244 80.66 -5.52 -52.62
N GLN A 245 80.54 -4.24 -52.29
CA GLN A 245 79.58 -3.80 -51.29
C GLN A 245 78.20 -4.24 -51.76
N LEU A 246 77.46 -4.96 -50.91
CA LEU A 246 76.08 -5.33 -51.19
C LEU A 246 75.23 -4.07 -51.09
N ASP A 247 75.24 -3.27 -52.16
CA ASP A 247 74.49 -2.03 -52.30
C ASP A 247 73.30 -2.22 -53.25
N ALA A 248 72.35 -1.29 -53.22
CA ALA A 248 71.08 -1.41 -53.97
C ALA A 248 71.28 -1.49 -55.51
N THR A 249 72.45 -1.07 -56.00
CA THR A 249 72.83 -1.09 -57.42
C THR A 249 73.18 -2.50 -57.89
N ASN A 250 73.91 -3.27 -57.08
CA ASN A 250 74.48 -4.56 -57.49
C ASN A 250 73.66 -5.78 -57.04
N VAL A 251 72.70 -5.59 -56.13
CA VAL A 251 71.84 -6.65 -55.62
C VAL A 251 70.64 -6.89 -56.56
N PRO A 252 70.31 -8.15 -56.91
CA PRO A 252 69.14 -8.46 -57.74
C PRO A 252 67.84 -7.84 -57.20
N SER A 253 66.92 -7.43 -58.09
CA SER A 253 65.69 -6.70 -57.71
C SER A 253 64.87 -7.38 -56.62
N LYS A 254 64.87 -8.72 -56.56
CA LYS A 254 64.16 -9.52 -55.55
C LYS A 254 64.67 -9.32 -54.12
N TRP A 255 65.90 -8.86 -53.95
CA TRP A 255 66.57 -8.74 -52.66
C TRP A 255 66.80 -7.29 -52.22
N LYS A 256 66.53 -6.32 -53.10
CA LYS A 256 66.73 -4.88 -52.83
C LYS A 256 66.10 -4.42 -51.51
N MET A 257 64.94 -4.98 -51.15
CA MET A 257 64.24 -4.64 -49.90
C MET A 257 64.99 -5.00 -48.60
N PHE A 258 66.00 -5.88 -48.65
CA PHE A 258 66.76 -6.31 -47.47
C PHE A 258 68.17 -5.68 -47.37
N VAL A 259 68.57 -4.89 -48.38
CA VAL A 259 69.94 -4.34 -48.50
C VAL A 259 70.24 -3.32 -47.41
N ASP A 260 69.29 -2.45 -47.09
CA ASP A 260 69.47 -1.34 -46.15
C ASP A 260 69.56 -1.78 -44.68
N GLY A 261 69.39 -3.08 -44.38
CA GLY A 261 69.43 -3.65 -43.03
C GLY A 261 68.23 -3.28 -42.12
N ASN A 262 67.50 -2.21 -42.44
CA ASN A 262 66.38 -1.66 -41.66
C ASN A 262 65.01 -2.31 -41.93
N HIS A 263 64.95 -3.39 -42.71
CA HIS A 263 63.69 -4.05 -43.03
C HIS A 263 63.14 -4.82 -41.81
N THR A 264 62.09 -4.27 -41.19
CA THR A 264 61.35 -4.90 -40.11
C THR A 264 60.24 -5.78 -40.68
N ILE A 265 60.22 -7.06 -40.29
CA ILE A 265 59.15 -7.99 -40.68
C ILE A 265 57.87 -7.53 -39.98
N ARG A 266 56.83 -7.21 -40.77
CA ARG A 266 55.59 -6.65 -40.23
C ARG A 266 54.70 -7.78 -39.70
N THR A 267 54.57 -7.90 -38.39
CA THR A 267 53.56 -8.79 -37.78
C THR A 267 52.21 -8.09 -37.78
N LYS A 268 51.30 -8.48 -38.69
CA LYS A 268 49.90 -8.05 -38.62
C LYS A 268 49.19 -8.81 -37.51
N GLN A 269 48.52 -8.10 -36.61
CA GLN A 269 47.66 -8.67 -35.59
C GLN A 269 46.20 -8.37 -35.94
N LEU A 270 45.29 -9.25 -35.53
CA LEU A 270 43.85 -9.01 -35.65
C LEU A 270 43.47 -7.73 -34.92
N THR A 271 42.82 -6.83 -35.64
CA THR A 271 42.32 -5.58 -35.06
C THR A 271 40.84 -5.72 -34.66
N PRO A 272 40.34 -4.91 -33.71
CA PRO A 272 38.91 -4.80 -33.44
C PRO A 272 38.11 -4.44 -34.70
N GLU A 273 38.68 -3.66 -35.60
CA GLU A 273 38.08 -3.25 -36.87
C GLU A 273 37.84 -4.47 -37.79
N ASP A 274 38.83 -5.36 -37.92
CA ASP A 274 38.69 -6.62 -38.67
C ASP A 274 37.57 -7.49 -38.09
N SER A 275 37.45 -7.51 -36.77
CA SER A 275 36.39 -8.22 -36.04
C SER A 275 35.01 -7.65 -36.29
N VAL A 276 34.88 -6.33 -36.30
CA VAL A 276 33.61 -5.66 -36.60
C VAL A 276 33.21 -5.91 -38.06
N GLU A 277 34.15 -5.86 -38.99
CA GLU A 277 33.85 -6.05 -40.42
C GLU A 277 33.43 -7.48 -40.75
N ILE A 278 34.11 -8.47 -40.17
CA ILE A 278 33.71 -9.88 -40.27
C ILE A 278 32.35 -10.09 -39.58
N THR A 279 32.12 -9.47 -38.41
CA THR A 279 30.83 -9.58 -37.69
C THR A 279 29.68 -9.05 -38.53
N LYS A 280 29.84 -7.90 -39.21
CA LYS A 280 28.82 -7.35 -40.12
C LYS A 280 28.46 -8.32 -41.24
N ARG A 281 29.47 -9.00 -41.81
CA ARG A 281 29.27 -9.97 -42.90
C ARG A 281 28.46 -11.20 -42.47
N PHE A 282 28.61 -11.65 -41.23
CA PHE A 282 27.96 -12.87 -40.70
C PHE A 282 26.70 -12.60 -39.87
N THR A 283 26.32 -11.33 -39.68
CA THR A 283 25.09 -10.93 -39.00
C THR A 283 23.97 -10.71 -40.01
N ASN A 284 22.82 -11.35 -39.82
CA ASN A 284 21.67 -11.19 -40.71
C ASN A 284 20.81 -9.98 -40.33
N TYR A 285 21.26 -8.78 -40.71
CA TYR A 285 20.56 -7.52 -40.42
C TYR A 285 19.14 -7.45 -40.99
N LYS A 286 18.86 -8.14 -42.10
CA LYS A 286 17.51 -8.19 -42.67
C LYS A 286 16.53 -8.89 -41.74
N LYS A 287 16.89 -10.08 -41.23
CA LYS A 287 16.05 -10.80 -40.26
C LYS A 287 15.87 -10.04 -38.95
N ILE A 288 16.89 -9.31 -38.51
CA ILE A 288 16.84 -8.44 -37.33
C ILE A 288 15.80 -7.34 -37.52
N ALA A 289 15.86 -6.63 -38.64
CA ALA A 289 14.90 -5.58 -38.97
C ALA A 289 13.47 -6.13 -39.11
N GLU A 290 13.30 -7.31 -39.71
CA GLU A 290 12.00 -7.98 -39.79
C GLU A 290 11.46 -8.36 -38.41
N ASN A 291 12.30 -8.87 -37.51
CA ASN A 291 11.89 -9.22 -36.14
C ASN A 291 11.52 -7.96 -35.33
N GLN A 292 12.27 -6.87 -35.51
CA GLN A 292 12.00 -5.58 -34.86
C GLN A 292 10.65 -5.01 -35.32
N ARG A 293 10.38 -5.03 -36.63
CA ARG A 293 9.07 -4.63 -37.18
C ARG A 293 7.93 -5.46 -36.59
N LYS A 294 8.11 -6.78 -36.44
CA LYS A 294 7.10 -7.64 -35.79
C LYS A 294 6.87 -7.26 -34.32
N LYS A 295 7.91 -6.86 -33.58
CA LYS A 295 7.75 -6.38 -32.20
C LYS A 295 6.94 -5.08 -32.14
N GLU A 296 7.20 -4.16 -33.06
CA GLU A 296 6.49 -2.87 -33.18
C GLU A 296 5.00 -3.09 -33.55
N MET A 297 4.71 -4.03 -34.45
CA MET A 297 3.34 -4.36 -34.88
C MET A 297 2.54 -5.18 -33.85
N LYS A 298 3.05 -5.40 -32.63
CA LYS A 298 2.41 -6.28 -31.64
C LYS A 298 1.01 -5.84 -31.27
N ASP A 299 0.81 -4.54 -31.04
CA ASP A 299 -0.48 -4.01 -30.61
C ASP A 299 -1.48 -3.97 -31.78
N GLU A 300 -1.02 -3.55 -32.96
CA GLU A 300 -1.83 -3.58 -34.19
C GLU A 300 -2.29 -5.01 -34.55
N MET A 301 -1.40 -6.00 -34.40
CA MET A 301 -1.73 -7.40 -34.65
C MET A 301 -2.65 -7.97 -33.57
N TYR A 302 -2.56 -7.49 -32.33
CA TYR A 302 -3.50 -7.83 -31.27
C TYR A 302 -4.91 -7.38 -31.65
N ASP A 303 -5.09 -6.11 -32.01
CA ASP A 303 -6.40 -5.56 -32.38
C ASP A 303 -6.96 -6.20 -33.66
N LYS A 304 -6.08 -6.58 -34.59
CA LYS A 304 -6.47 -7.28 -35.83
C LYS A 304 -7.00 -8.68 -35.58
N TYR A 305 -6.33 -9.47 -34.73
CA TYR A 305 -6.68 -10.88 -34.49
C TYR A 305 -7.68 -11.06 -33.34
N VAL A 306 -7.55 -10.29 -32.26
CA VAL A 306 -8.38 -10.37 -31.05
C VAL A 306 -9.48 -9.31 -31.09
N ARG A 307 -10.46 -9.52 -31.98
CA ARG A 307 -11.62 -8.63 -32.12
C ARG A 307 -12.54 -8.61 -30.88
N PHE A 308 -12.57 -9.72 -30.14
CA PHE A 308 -13.42 -9.92 -28.97
C PHE A 308 -12.54 -10.27 -27.77
N PRO A 309 -12.02 -9.27 -27.04
CA PRO A 309 -11.16 -9.53 -25.90
C PRO A 309 -11.94 -10.18 -24.74
N LEU A 310 -11.31 -11.14 -24.05
CA LEU A 310 -11.85 -11.73 -22.84
C LEU A 310 -11.90 -10.67 -21.72
N GLN A 311 -13.09 -10.49 -21.14
CA GLN A 311 -13.30 -9.59 -20.01
C GLN A 311 -13.50 -10.40 -18.72
N ALA A 312 -13.19 -9.80 -17.57
CA ALA A 312 -13.51 -10.41 -16.29
C ALA A 312 -15.03 -10.49 -16.13
N ALA A 313 -15.53 -11.68 -15.81
CA ALA A 313 -16.93 -11.94 -15.58
C ALA A 313 -17.12 -12.84 -14.37
N ARG A 314 -18.28 -12.73 -13.73
CA ARG A 314 -18.71 -13.65 -12.68
C ARG A 314 -18.87 -15.06 -13.22
N LEU A 315 -19.42 -15.14 -14.42
CA LEU A 315 -19.71 -16.37 -15.13
C LEU A 315 -19.46 -16.13 -16.61
N ASP A 316 -18.65 -17.00 -17.23
CA ASP A 316 -18.44 -17.05 -18.67
C ASP A 316 -18.60 -18.49 -19.12
N THR A 317 -19.70 -18.80 -19.80
CA THR A 317 -20.06 -20.18 -20.17
C THR A 317 -20.50 -20.28 -21.62
N ILE A 318 -20.22 -21.43 -22.23
CA ILE A 318 -20.71 -21.79 -23.56
C ILE A 318 -22.03 -22.53 -23.41
N ILE A 319 -23.07 -22.09 -24.12
CA ILE A 319 -24.44 -22.65 -24.00
C ILE A 319 -24.99 -23.08 -25.37
N LYS A 320 -25.72 -24.20 -25.39
CA LYS A 320 -26.42 -24.69 -26.59
C LYS A 320 -27.62 -23.80 -26.95
N GLU A 321 -27.75 -23.48 -28.22
CA GLU A 321 -28.86 -22.72 -28.79
C GLU A 321 -30.24 -23.31 -28.40
N GLY A 322 -31.18 -22.42 -28.08
CA GLY A 322 -32.55 -22.79 -27.71
C GLY A 322 -32.75 -23.32 -26.27
N SER A 323 -31.68 -23.50 -25.50
CA SER A 323 -31.81 -23.88 -24.08
C SER A 323 -32.28 -22.70 -23.21
N LYS A 324 -33.07 -22.99 -22.17
CA LYS A 324 -33.42 -21.99 -21.14
C LYS A 324 -32.31 -21.95 -20.10
N PHE A 325 -31.83 -20.76 -19.75
CA PHE A 325 -30.76 -20.60 -18.78
C PHE A 325 -31.23 -19.84 -17.53
N VAL A 326 -30.90 -20.37 -16.36
CA VAL A 326 -31.22 -19.76 -15.05
C VAL A 326 -29.95 -19.75 -14.21
N TYR A 327 -29.60 -18.57 -13.67
CA TYR A 327 -28.41 -18.39 -12.83
C TYR A 327 -28.75 -17.72 -11.51
N TYR A 328 -28.27 -18.29 -10.39
CA TYR A 328 -28.37 -17.71 -9.07
C TYR A 328 -27.19 -16.76 -8.81
N TYR A 329 -27.48 -15.46 -8.81
CA TYR A 329 -26.51 -14.41 -8.55
C TYR A 329 -26.55 -14.02 -7.07
N LYS A 330 -25.38 -13.98 -6.41
CA LYS A 330 -25.23 -13.51 -5.03
C LYS A 330 -24.01 -12.59 -4.89
N GLN A 331 -24.21 -11.43 -4.29
CA GLN A 331 -23.18 -10.43 -4.05
C GLN A 331 -23.33 -9.78 -2.67
N GLU A 332 -22.22 -9.67 -1.94
CA GLU A 332 -22.17 -8.87 -0.71
C GLU A 332 -21.80 -7.43 -1.04
N LEU A 333 -22.52 -6.47 -0.48
CA LEU A 333 -22.27 -5.04 -0.63
C LEU A 333 -22.13 -4.34 0.72
N PRO A 334 -21.20 -3.39 0.88
CA PRO A 334 -21.17 -2.52 2.05
C PRO A 334 -22.35 -1.53 2.03
N VAL A 335 -22.93 -1.28 3.19
CA VAL A 335 -24.04 -0.35 3.41
C VAL A 335 -23.49 1.02 3.82
N THR A 336 -23.95 2.07 3.16
CA THR A 336 -23.65 3.46 3.50
C THR A 336 -24.77 4.07 4.37
N GLU A 337 -24.46 5.20 5.03
CA GLU A 337 -25.22 5.81 6.13
C GLU A 337 -26.74 5.97 5.92
N GLN A 338 -27.20 6.15 4.67
CA GLN A 338 -28.60 6.47 4.33
C GLN A 338 -29.28 5.42 3.45
N LEU A 339 -28.64 4.27 3.22
CA LEU A 339 -29.12 3.30 2.26
C LEU A 339 -30.28 2.47 2.82
N LYS A 340 -31.51 2.94 2.59
CA LYS A 340 -32.76 2.23 2.97
C LYS A 340 -33.32 1.34 1.86
N ARG A 341 -33.04 1.69 0.60
CA ARG A 341 -33.55 1.00 -0.59
C ARG A 341 -32.49 0.94 -1.68
N ILE A 342 -32.43 -0.18 -2.38
CA ILE A 342 -31.62 -0.39 -3.59
C ILE A 342 -32.54 -0.92 -4.68
N ASP A 343 -32.50 -0.31 -5.85
CA ASP A 343 -33.18 -0.83 -7.03
C ASP A 343 -32.17 -1.54 -7.92
N LEU A 344 -32.43 -2.82 -8.21
CA LEU A 344 -31.58 -3.66 -9.04
C LEU A 344 -32.23 -3.84 -10.41
N THR A 345 -31.47 -3.58 -11.46
CA THR A 345 -31.85 -3.90 -12.84
C THR A 345 -30.77 -4.76 -13.50
N LEU A 346 -31.09 -5.33 -14.66
CA LEU A 346 -30.15 -6.06 -15.50
C LEU A 346 -30.06 -5.39 -16.87
N ASN A 347 -28.88 -4.87 -17.20
CA ASN A 347 -28.60 -4.34 -18.53
C ASN A 347 -28.03 -5.45 -19.39
N GLY A 348 -28.55 -5.64 -20.60
CA GLY A 348 -28.13 -6.71 -21.48
C GLY A 348 -27.79 -6.22 -22.88
N VAL A 349 -26.77 -6.82 -23.47
CA VAL A 349 -26.30 -6.49 -24.82
C VAL A 349 -25.95 -7.78 -25.56
N ILE A 350 -26.36 -7.89 -26.82
CA ILE A 350 -25.96 -8.97 -27.71
C ILE A 350 -24.77 -8.48 -28.53
N LEU A 351 -23.67 -9.22 -28.47
CA LEU A 351 -22.48 -9.00 -29.28
C LEU A 351 -22.38 -10.09 -30.33
N ALA A 352 -22.69 -9.76 -31.57
CA ALA A 352 -22.70 -10.72 -32.66
C ALA A 352 -21.33 -10.88 -33.33
N LYS A 353 -21.17 -11.97 -34.08
CA LYS A 353 -19.94 -12.31 -34.81
C LYS A 353 -19.48 -11.21 -35.78
N ASP A 354 -20.42 -10.43 -36.31
CA ASP A 354 -20.21 -9.33 -37.25
C ASP A 354 -19.85 -8.01 -36.56
N GLU A 355 -19.49 -8.04 -35.27
CA GLU A 355 -19.18 -6.88 -34.43
C GLU A 355 -20.40 -5.97 -34.17
N SER A 356 -21.60 -6.36 -34.59
CA SER A 356 -22.81 -5.61 -34.27
C SER A 356 -23.17 -5.76 -32.79
N ILE A 357 -23.53 -4.62 -32.19
CA ILE A 357 -23.92 -4.52 -30.78
C ILE A 357 -25.40 -4.16 -30.75
N THR A 358 -26.22 -5.08 -30.25
CA THR A 358 -27.68 -4.86 -30.12
C THR A 358 -28.06 -4.79 -28.65
N PRO A 359 -28.56 -3.65 -28.15
CA PRO A 359 -29.03 -3.55 -26.77
C PRO A 359 -30.33 -4.35 -26.59
N LEU A 360 -30.45 -5.02 -25.45
CA LEU A 360 -31.70 -5.69 -25.06
C LEU A 360 -32.72 -4.68 -24.51
N PRO A 361 -34.03 -4.99 -24.60
CA PRO A 361 -35.05 -4.22 -23.90
C PRO A 361 -34.81 -4.21 -22.38
N PRO A 362 -35.26 -3.17 -21.66
CA PRO A 362 -35.05 -3.06 -20.22
C PRO A 362 -35.65 -4.27 -19.47
N SER A 363 -34.85 -4.84 -18.58
CA SER A 363 -35.26 -5.94 -17.70
C SER A 363 -36.17 -5.46 -16.57
N ASP A 364 -36.66 -6.39 -15.76
CA ASP A 364 -37.44 -6.07 -14.57
C ASP A 364 -36.57 -5.35 -13.52
N THR A 365 -37.21 -4.63 -12.61
CA THR A 365 -36.54 -3.99 -11.47
C THR A 365 -36.95 -4.70 -10.19
N ILE A 366 -35.97 -5.10 -9.38
CA ILE A 366 -36.19 -5.65 -8.04
C ILE A 366 -35.79 -4.60 -7.02
N SER A 367 -36.72 -4.21 -6.16
CA SER A 367 -36.45 -3.26 -5.08
C SER A 367 -36.10 -4.00 -3.79
N TYR A 368 -34.89 -3.79 -3.29
CA TYR A 368 -34.42 -4.28 -2.01
C TYR A 368 -34.63 -3.23 -0.95
N PHE A 369 -35.35 -3.57 0.12
CA PHE A 369 -35.53 -2.74 1.30
C PHE A 369 -34.61 -3.25 2.41
N ILE A 370 -33.81 -2.34 2.96
CA ILE A 370 -32.78 -2.67 3.93
C ILE A 370 -33.31 -2.38 5.32
N SER A 371 -33.42 -3.44 6.10
CA SER A 371 -33.63 -3.36 7.53
C SER A 371 -32.29 -3.16 8.25
N SER A 372 -32.22 -2.18 9.16
CA SER A 372 -31.05 -1.94 10.00
C SER A 372 -31.43 -1.82 11.48
N MET A 373 -30.56 -2.32 12.34
CA MET A 373 -30.75 -2.31 13.80
C MET A 373 -30.42 -0.96 14.44
N VAL A 374 -29.78 -0.07 13.68
CA VAL A 374 -29.40 1.29 14.13
C VAL A 374 -30.61 2.13 14.54
N GLN A 375 -31.80 1.86 14.01
CA GLN A 375 -33.01 2.58 14.41
C GLN A 375 -33.42 2.31 15.87
N PHE A 376 -32.98 1.18 16.44
CA PHE A 376 -33.31 0.79 17.81
C PHE A 376 -32.33 1.34 18.83
N LEU A 377 -31.32 2.11 18.41
CA LEU A 377 -30.35 2.71 19.34
C LEU A 377 -31.04 3.63 20.35
N ASP A 378 -30.62 3.49 21.59
CA ASP A 378 -30.94 4.44 22.64
C ASP A 378 -30.05 5.69 22.46
N ARG A 379 -30.68 6.86 22.27
CA ARG A 379 -29.99 8.14 22.05
C ARG A 379 -29.93 8.99 23.32
N GLU A 380 -30.34 8.46 24.45
CA GLU A 380 -30.25 9.18 25.71
C GLU A 380 -28.79 9.43 26.10
N PRO A 381 -28.41 10.69 26.42
CA PRO A 381 -27.04 11.00 26.79
C PRO A 381 -26.66 10.31 28.10
N ARG A 382 -25.45 9.73 28.14
CA ARG A 382 -24.86 9.21 29.38
C ARG A 382 -24.01 10.31 30.03
N TYR A 383 -23.93 10.28 31.36
CA TYR A 383 -23.21 11.29 32.13
C TYR A 383 -22.13 10.62 32.99
N LYS A 384 -20.94 11.22 33.01
CA LYS A 384 -19.85 10.88 33.94
C LYS A 384 -19.79 11.91 35.07
N LYS A 385 -19.54 11.43 36.28
CA LYS A 385 -19.33 12.30 37.44
C LYS A 385 -17.94 12.92 37.33
N LYS A 386 -17.87 14.23 37.09
CA LYS A 386 -16.61 14.98 37.15
C LYS A 386 -16.48 15.59 38.54
N ILE A 387 -15.42 15.21 39.24
CA ILE A 387 -15.05 15.78 40.54
C ILE A 387 -14.26 17.05 40.26
N ILE A 388 -14.80 18.20 40.65
CA ILE A 388 -14.12 19.49 40.56
C ILE A 388 -13.78 19.92 41.98
N THR A 389 -12.49 20.09 42.26
CA THR A 389 -11.99 20.58 43.54
C THR A 389 -11.83 22.10 43.52
N ARG A 390 -12.14 22.74 44.64
CA ARG A 390 -12.01 24.19 44.79
C ARG A 390 -10.56 24.64 44.75
N LYS A 391 -9.67 23.92 45.40
CA LYS A 391 -8.26 24.26 45.55
C LYS A 391 -7.42 23.58 44.48
N ASP A 392 -6.38 24.29 44.04
CA ASP A 392 -5.38 23.81 43.10
C ASP A 392 -4.00 24.40 43.44
N GLU A 393 -2.93 23.79 42.95
CA GLU A 393 -1.55 24.21 43.21
C GLU A 393 -0.72 24.21 41.93
N VAL A 394 0.00 25.31 41.69
CA VAL A 394 0.94 25.44 40.58
C VAL A 394 2.34 25.74 41.14
N ASN A 395 3.36 25.03 40.66
CA ASN A 395 4.74 25.21 41.13
C ASN A 395 5.63 25.74 40.00
N VAL A 396 6.40 26.80 40.27
CA VAL A 396 7.38 27.40 39.36
C VAL A 396 8.71 27.59 40.08
N THR A 397 9.78 26.97 39.60
CA THR A 397 11.12 27.12 40.21
C THR A 397 11.95 28.12 39.44
N ALA A 398 12.34 29.25 40.06
CA ALA A 398 13.18 30.28 39.47
C ALA A 398 14.63 30.18 39.96
N TYR A 399 15.60 30.24 39.04
CA TYR A 399 17.02 30.12 39.37
C TYR A 399 17.67 31.50 39.50
N ILE A 400 17.71 32.03 40.73
CA ILE A 400 18.15 33.39 41.00
C ILE A 400 19.62 33.42 41.40
N ASN A 401 20.41 34.16 40.63
CA ASN A 401 21.84 34.35 40.83
C ASN A 401 22.11 35.49 41.81
N TYR A 402 22.98 35.23 42.78
CA TYR A 402 23.46 36.21 43.75
C TYR A 402 24.99 36.27 43.69
N GLN A 403 25.58 37.41 44.08
CA GLN A 403 27.03 37.48 44.30
C GLN A 403 27.45 36.51 45.43
N THR A 404 28.70 36.06 45.40
CA THR A 404 29.24 35.12 46.38
C THR A 404 29.03 35.62 47.81
N ALA A 405 28.49 34.76 48.68
CA ALA A 405 28.14 35.08 50.07
C ALA A 405 27.24 36.32 50.25
N SER A 406 26.51 36.73 49.22
CA SER A 406 25.58 37.86 49.26
C SER A 406 24.12 37.41 49.26
N THR A 407 23.28 38.30 49.79
CA THR A 407 21.82 38.18 49.82
C THR A 407 21.13 39.29 49.01
N THR A 408 21.90 40.25 48.50
CA THR A 408 21.39 41.39 47.72
C THR A 408 20.95 40.92 46.34
N PHE A 409 19.70 41.21 45.99
CA PHE A 409 19.16 40.91 44.67
C PHE A 409 19.53 42.02 43.67
N ASP A 410 19.99 41.64 42.48
CA ASP A 410 20.19 42.52 41.33
C ASP A 410 19.72 41.77 40.07
N GLU A 411 18.83 42.41 39.31
CA GLU A 411 18.22 41.86 38.09
C GLU A 411 19.23 41.68 36.94
N ARG A 412 20.34 42.42 36.96
CA ARG A 412 21.37 42.41 35.91
C ARG A 412 22.34 41.23 36.04
N ILE A 413 22.28 40.50 37.16
CA ILE A 413 23.14 39.35 37.41
C ILE A 413 22.56 38.13 36.70
N GLY A 414 23.34 37.54 35.78
CA GLY A 414 22.96 36.32 35.08
C GLY A 414 21.64 36.47 34.33
N LYS A 415 20.70 35.55 34.56
CA LYS A 415 19.37 35.52 33.92
C LYS A 415 18.22 35.91 34.86
N ASN A 416 18.51 36.66 35.92
CA ASN A 416 17.53 36.96 36.97
C ASN A 416 16.27 37.66 36.45
N LYS A 417 16.43 38.58 35.48
CA LYS A 417 15.31 39.27 34.83
C LYS A 417 14.36 38.31 34.10
N GLU A 418 14.89 37.40 33.29
CA GLU A 418 14.10 36.40 32.54
C GLU A 418 13.36 35.45 33.50
N GLU A 419 14.05 35.01 34.55
CA GLU A 419 13.49 34.11 35.56
C GLU A 419 12.33 34.75 36.34
N LEU A 420 12.41 36.05 36.63
CA LEU A 420 11.31 36.79 37.25
C LEU A 420 10.15 37.07 36.29
N GLU A 421 10.41 37.41 35.02
CA GLU A 421 9.35 37.63 34.05
C GLU A 421 8.48 36.37 33.89
N ARG A 422 9.08 35.17 33.88
CA ARG A 422 8.34 33.90 33.83
C ARG A 422 7.38 33.70 35.02
N VAL A 423 7.78 34.15 36.21
CA VAL A 423 6.91 34.11 37.41
C VAL A 423 5.74 35.09 37.24
N PHE A 424 6.00 36.30 36.73
CA PHE A 424 4.96 37.29 36.46
C PHE A 424 4.01 36.89 35.33
N GLU A 425 4.51 36.29 34.26
CA GLU A 425 3.70 35.71 33.18
C GLU A 425 2.75 34.63 33.73
N THR A 426 3.23 33.78 34.63
CA THR A 426 2.39 32.77 35.29
C THR A 426 1.25 33.43 36.07
N ILE A 427 1.53 34.50 36.82
CA ILE A 427 0.50 35.28 37.53
C ILE A 427 -0.49 35.90 36.55
N ARG A 428 -0.01 36.51 35.46
CA ARG A 428 -0.87 37.11 34.41
C ARG A 428 -1.78 36.06 33.76
N ASN A 429 -1.27 34.86 33.47
CA ASN A 429 -2.04 33.77 32.87
C ASN A 429 -3.14 33.24 33.81
N ILE A 430 -2.83 33.09 35.10
CA ILE A 430 -3.82 32.68 36.12
C ILE A 430 -4.91 33.74 36.24
N ASN A 431 -4.55 35.02 36.25
CA ASN A 431 -5.52 36.11 36.33
C ASN A 431 -6.35 36.26 35.03
N TYR A 432 -5.72 36.09 33.86
CA TYR A 432 -6.37 36.23 32.54
C TYR A 432 -7.42 35.15 32.28
N THR A 433 -7.13 33.90 32.65
CA THR A 433 -8.09 32.79 32.53
C THR A 433 -9.34 33.02 33.37
N GLY A 434 -9.24 33.78 34.48
CA GLY A 434 -10.38 34.17 35.33
C GLY A 434 -11.04 33.02 36.10
N GLU A 435 -10.56 31.78 35.89
CA GLU A 435 -11.06 30.55 36.50
C GLU A 435 -10.61 30.42 37.97
N PHE A 436 -9.41 30.90 38.28
CA PHE A 436 -8.78 30.78 39.58
C PHE A 436 -8.42 32.15 40.17
N LEU A 437 -8.43 32.23 41.49
CA LEU A 437 -7.89 33.32 42.29
C LEU A 437 -6.66 32.82 43.04
N ILE A 438 -5.63 33.66 43.11
CA ILE A 438 -4.41 33.36 43.86
C ILE A 438 -4.66 33.69 45.34
N ASP A 439 -4.52 32.70 46.22
CA ASP A 439 -4.63 32.88 47.67
C ASP A 439 -3.29 33.32 48.28
N SER A 440 -2.22 32.61 47.91
CA SER A 440 -0.88 32.92 48.38
C SER A 440 0.18 32.31 47.47
N ILE A 441 1.35 32.95 47.46
CA ILE A 441 2.52 32.53 46.70
C ILE A 441 3.65 32.30 47.69
N TYR A 442 4.03 31.04 47.89
CA TYR A 442 5.15 30.70 48.77
C TYR A 442 6.44 30.82 47.99
N MET A 443 7.37 31.64 48.48
CA MET A 443 8.69 31.85 47.89
C MET A 443 9.74 31.16 48.74
N THR A 444 10.04 29.91 48.44
CA THR A 444 11.00 29.12 49.22
C THR A 444 12.39 29.27 48.66
N ALA A 445 13.25 30.02 49.35
CA ALA A 445 14.64 30.16 48.97
C ALA A 445 15.48 28.98 49.48
N THR A 446 16.38 28.53 48.60
CA THR A 446 17.29 27.41 48.82
C THR A 446 18.74 27.85 48.61
N SER A 447 19.65 27.13 49.24
CA SER A 447 21.09 27.29 49.14
C SER A 447 21.72 25.96 48.74
N SER A 448 22.84 26.02 48.02
CA SER A 448 23.73 24.88 47.84
C SER A 448 24.42 24.54 49.16
N PRO A 449 24.75 23.27 49.42
CA PRO A 449 25.54 22.87 50.58
C PRO A 449 27.02 23.21 50.33
N GLU A 450 27.35 24.47 50.52
CA GLU A 450 28.72 24.99 50.47
C GLU A 450 28.99 25.86 51.69
N GLY A 451 29.95 25.47 52.51
CA GLY A 451 30.22 26.16 53.77
C GLY A 451 29.27 25.68 54.88
N SER A 452 29.23 26.38 56.01
CA SER A 452 28.44 25.87 57.14
C SER A 452 26.94 25.95 56.90
N ALA A 453 26.21 24.93 57.34
CA ALA A 453 24.76 24.85 57.23
C ALA A 453 24.05 26.04 57.88
N SER A 454 24.62 26.56 58.98
CA SER A 454 24.14 27.79 59.63
C SER A 454 24.26 29.02 58.71
N LEU A 455 25.35 29.15 57.97
CA LEU A 455 25.54 30.25 57.02
C LEU A 455 24.58 30.09 55.83
N ASN A 456 24.44 28.87 55.27
CA ASN A 456 23.53 28.60 54.16
C ASN A 456 22.07 28.84 54.52
N MET A 457 21.69 28.56 55.77
CA MET A 457 20.39 28.91 56.34
C MET A 457 20.19 30.43 56.37
N GLN A 458 21.15 31.19 56.91
CA GLN A 458 21.07 32.66 56.94
C GLN A 458 21.02 33.28 55.53
N LEU A 459 21.80 32.75 54.59
CA LEU A 459 21.81 33.19 53.20
C LEU A 459 20.46 32.96 52.53
N SER A 460 19.87 31.76 52.66
CA SER A 460 18.55 31.47 52.09
C SER A 460 17.45 32.39 52.67
N LYS A 461 17.47 32.61 53.98
CA LYS A 461 16.57 33.55 54.67
C LYS A 461 16.72 34.98 54.13
N GLY A 462 17.95 35.48 54.05
CA GLY A 462 18.21 36.83 53.54
C GLY A 462 17.78 36.99 52.08
N ARG A 463 18.03 35.98 51.24
CA ARG A 463 17.62 35.96 49.83
C ARG A 463 16.10 36.01 49.67
N ALA A 464 15.34 35.21 50.43
CA ALA A 464 13.87 35.24 50.39
C ALA A 464 13.32 36.62 50.77
N LEU A 465 13.86 37.23 51.83
CA LEU A 465 13.42 38.54 52.32
C LEU A 465 13.78 39.67 51.35
N ASN A 466 15.02 39.71 50.86
CA ASN A 466 15.47 40.73 49.92
C ASN A 466 14.76 40.62 48.57
N LEU A 467 14.46 39.39 48.12
CA LEU A 467 13.69 39.20 46.90
C LEU A 467 12.27 39.71 47.06
N LYS A 468 11.59 39.43 48.18
CA LYS A 468 10.28 40.03 48.46
C LYS A 468 10.35 41.56 48.49
N GLN A 469 11.38 42.14 49.11
CA GLN A 469 11.56 43.59 49.13
C GLN A 469 11.78 44.19 47.74
N TYR A 470 12.53 43.49 46.88
CA TYR A 470 12.70 43.91 45.49
C TYR A 470 11.36 43.86 44.73
N LEU A 471 10.61 42.75 44.83
CA LEU A 471 9.29 42.62 44.19
C LEU A 471 8.33 43.72 44.66
N LEU A 472 8.38 44.12 45.94
CA LEU A 472 7.58 45.23 46.48
C LEU A 472 7.95 46.60 45.91
N ARG A 473 9.20 46.82 45.51
CA ARG A 473 9.65 48.11 44.98
C ARG A 473 9.30 48.26 43.51
N GLU A 474 9.55 47.20 42.73
CA GLU A 474 9.42 47.18 41.27
C GLU A 474 8.00 46.88 40.79
N SER A 475 7.16 46.21 41.58
CA SER A 475 5.80 45.93 41.16
C SER A 475 4.89 47.16 41.27
N ASP A 476 4.08 47.37 40.24
CA ASP A 476 2.99 48.37 40.25
C ASP A 476 1.89 48.02 41.28
N ASP A 477 1.75 46.74 41.66
CA ASP A 477 0.78 46.24 42.65
C ASP A 477 1.47 45.88 43.97
N ARG A 478 1.89 46.91 44.70
CA ARG A 478 2.62 46.75 45.97
C ARG A 478 1.80 46.04 47.05
N GLU A 479 0.51 46.34 47.11
CA GLU A 479 -0.41 45.72 48.07
C GLU A 479 -0.64 44.23 47.75
N GLY A 480 -0.79 43.89 46.47
CA GLY A 480 -0.87 42.50 46.01
C GLY A 480 0.41 41.71 46.30
N VAL A 481 1.59 42.31 46.07
CA VAL A 481 2.86 41.65 46.40
C VAL A 481 3.00 41.41 47.90
N ASP A 482 2.64 42.38 48.75
CA ASP A 482 2.76 42.20 50.19
C ASP A 482 1.79 41.15 50.73
N SER A 483 0.54 41.21 50.25
CA SER A 483 -0.55 40.35 50.70
C SER A 483 -0.50 38.94 50.15
N LEU A 484 0.08 38.67 48.97
CA LEU A 484 0.11 37.32 48.37
C LEU A 484 1.43 36.58 48.60
N PHE A 485 2.58 37.27 48.53
CA PHE A 485 3.87 36.58 48.63
C PHE A 485 4.27 36.32 50.08
N ARG A 486 4.68 35.07 50.36
CA ARG A 486 5.12 34.57 51.66
C ARG A 486 6.56 34.06 51.53
N PRO A 487 7.57 34.79 52.06
CA PRO A 487 8.94 34.34 52.00
C PRO A 487 9.15 33.16 52.94
N GLN A 488 9.77 32.10 52.43
CA GLN A 488 10.13 30.88 53.13
C GLN A 488 11.59 30.54 52.84
N TRP A 489 12.21 29.76 53.71
CA TRP A 489 13.61 29.36 53.54
C TRP A 489 13.86 28.03 54.24
N ILE A 490 14.69 27.19 53.63
CA ILE A 490 15.04 25.87 54.18
C ILE A 490 16.55 25.67 54.34
N GLY A 491 17.38 26.62 53.89
CA GLY A 491 18.83 26.44 53.81
C GLY A 491 19.19 25.47 52.70
N GLU A 492 19.83 24.35 53.04
CA GLU A 492 20.34 23.38 52.08
C GLU A 492 19.26 22.38 51.66
N ASP A 493 18.92 22.37 50.37
CA ASP A 493 17.93 21.43 49.82
C ASP A 493 18.55 20.09 49.41
N TRP A 494 18.78 19.27 50.43
CA TRP A 494 19.30 17.91 50.26
C TRP A 494 18.34 16.99 49.49
N GLY A 495 17.02 17.23 49.58
CA GLY A 495 16.01 16.44 48.87
C GLY A 495 16.07 16.66 47.36
N LYS A 496 16.20 17.92 46.93
CA LYS A 496 16.39 18.27 45.52
C LYS A 496 17.75 17.80 45.00
N LEU A 497 18.82 17.94 45.80
CA LEU A 497 20.14 17.41 45.42
C LEU A 497 20.09 15.90 45.14
N ARG A 498 19.41 15.14 46.02
CA ARG A 498 19.20 13.70 45.82
C ARG A 498 18.50 13.40 44.49
N LYS A 499 17.42 14.12 44.17
CA LYS A 499 16.69 13.96 42.90
C LYS A 499 17.57 14.25 41.69
N LEU A 500 18.40 15.28 41.75
CA LEU A 500 19.32 15.66 40.68
C LEU A 500 20.44 14.62 40.47
N ILE A 501 21.00 14.08 41.56
CA ILE A 501 21.99 13.00 41.51
C ILE A 501 21.36 11.71 40.97
N ALA A 502 20.14 11.39 41.43
CA ALA A 502 19.42 10.21 40.96
C ALA A 502 19.10 10.29 39.45
N ALA A 503 18.90 11.47 38.90
CA ALA A 503 18.59 11.65 37.47
C ALA A 503 19.83 11.61 36.54
N ASP A 504 21.06 11.66 37.06
CA ASP A 504 22.28 11.65 36.22
C ASP A 504 23.03 10.31 36.31
N ASP A 505 22.74 9.42 35.37
CA ASP A 505 23.34 8.08 35.29
C ASP A 505 24.85 8.09 35.01
N SER A 506 25.40 9.23 34.61
CA SER A 506 26.82 9.37 34.25
C SER A 506 27.68 9.92 35.39
N LEU A 507 27.13 10.07 36.59
CA LEU A 507 27.85 10.51 37.78
C LEU A 507 28.61 9.33 38.45
N PRO A 508 29.93 9.43 38.65
CA PRO A 508 30.68 8.43 39.42
C PRO A 508 30.19 8.32 40.87
N ASN A 509 30.21 7.11 41.43
CA ASN A 509 29.80 6.82 42.82
C ASN A 509 28.38 7.29 43.18
N ARG A 510 27.48 7.33 42.18
CA ARG A 510 26.10 7.82 42.32
C ARG A 510 25.33 7.12 43.45
N ALA A 511 25.40 5.80 43.55
CA ALA A 511 24.65 5.04 44.55
C ALA A 511 25.10 5.40 45.97
N GLU A 512 26.42 5.46 46.18
CA GLU A 512 27.04 5.82 47.45
C GLU A 512 26.72 7.27 47.83
N MET A 513 26.80 8.20 46.88
CA MET A 513 26.46 9.62 47.11
C MET A 513 24.98 9.82 47.49
N ILE A 514 24.05 9.07 46.90
CA ILE A 514 22.62 9.10 47.28
C ILE A 514 22.44 8.62 48.72
N ILE A 515 23.09 7.51 49.09
CA ILE A 515 23.04 6.93 50.45
C ILE A 515 23.57 7.94 51.47
N MET A 516 24.65 8.66 51.16
CA MET A 516 25.21 9.69 52.04
C MET A 516 24.25 10.89 52.21
N CYS A 517 23.54 11.28 51.15
CA CYS A 517 22.54 12.35 51.23
C CYS A 517 21.36 12.01 52.17
N GLU A 518 21.07 10.73 52.40
CA GLU A 518 19.96 10.28 53.24
C GLU A 518 20.38 9.97 54.68
N ASN A 519 21.51 9.28 54.86
CA ASN A 519 21.83 8.63 56.14
C ASN A 519 22.69 9.47 57.10
N VAL A 520 23.30 10.57 56.63
CA VAL A 520 24.11 11.45 57.49
C VAL A 520 23.24 12.57 58.06
N ASN A 521 22.92 12.53 59.36
CA ASN A 521 21.99 13.49 59.98
C ASN A 521 22.52 14.93 60.07
N ASN A 522 23.82 15.13 60.23
CA ASN A 522 24.41 16.47 60.30
C ASN A 522 24.74 16.97 58.88
N PRO A 523 24.15 18.10 58.40
CA PRO A 523 24.38 18.60 57.05
C PRO A 523 25.84 18.94 56.73
N ASP A 524 26.60 19.48 57.69
CA ASP A 524 28.02 19.79 57.49
C ASP A 524 28.84 18.51 57.30
N ARG A 525 28.57 17.48 58.12
CA ARG A 525 29.21 16.15 57.97
C ARG A 525 28.78 15.45 56.68
N ARG A 526 27.58 15.76 56.18
CA ARG A 526 27.05 15.23 54.92
C ARG A 526 27.82 15.81 53.74
N GLU A 527 28.07 17.12 53.73
CA GLU A 527 28.94 17.75 52.73
C GLU A 527 30.37 17.19 52.81
N GLU A 528 30.93 17.05 54.02
CA GLU A 528 32.26 16.47 54.24
C GLU A 528 32.37 15.02 53.73
N ALA A 529 31.36 14.19 53.98
CA ALA A 529 31.29 12.84 53.47
C ALA A 529 31.27 12.80 51.93
N LEU A 530 30.55 13.73 51.28
CA LEU A 530 30.52 13.80 49.82
C LEU A 530 31.88 14.21 49.23
N ARG A 531 32.69 14.98 49.95
CA ARG A 531 34.06 15.36 49.52
C ARG A 531 35.04 14.18 49.45
N THR A 532 34.71 13.05 50.08
CA THR A 532 35.50 11.81 49.97
C THR A 532 35.49 11.19 48.57
N TYR A 533 34.61 11.67 47.69
CA TYR A 533 34.52 11.29 46.27
C TYR A 533 34.89 12.47 45.36
N PRO A 534 36.18 12.78 45.11
CA PRO A 534 36.61 14.04 44.51
C PRO A 534 36.04 14.31 43.11
N GLU A 535 35.96 13.29 42.26
CA GLU A 535 35.44 13.44 40.89
C GLU A 535 33.92 13.66 40.85
N GLY A 536 33.17 12.85 41.59
CA GLY A 536 31.71 13.00 41.74
C GLY A 536 31.35 14.31 42.43
N TYR A 537 32.09 14.70 43.46
CA TYR A 537 31.92 15.96 44.19
C TYR A 537 32.16 17.18 43.31
N LYS A 538 33.25 17.20 42.55
CA LYS A 538 33.55 18.30 41.61
C LYS A 538 32.43 18.47 40.60
N ARG A 539 31.96 17.37 40.01
CA ARG A 539 30.88 17.39 39.02
C ARG A 539 29.54 17.83 39.61
N MET A 540 29.22 17.38 40.82
CA MET A 540 28.05 17.83 41.58
C MET A 540 28.09 19.34 41.86
N ARG A 541 29.25 19.83 42.30
CA ARG A 541 29.47 21.25 42.60
C ARG A 541 29.34 22.13 41.36
N ASP A 542 29.93 21.73 40.24
CA ASP A 542 29.92 22.53 39.01
C ASP A 542 28.53 22.52 38.34
N LYS A 543 27.81 21.39 38.40
CA LYS A 543 26.56 21.20 37.64
C LYS A 543 25.28 21.39 38.46
N TYR A 544 25.20 20.86 39.68
CA TYR A 544 23.93 20.82 40.45
C TYR A 544 23.83 21.89 41.52
N TYR A 545 24.93 22.29 42.17
CA TYR A 545 24.87 23.32 43.20
C TYR A 545 24.28 24.66 42.70
N PRO A 546 24.55 25.12 41.46
CA PRO A 546 23.84 26.26 40.90
C PRO A 546 22.31 26.07 40.86
N LEU A 547 21.81 24.86 40.59
CA LEU A 547 20.38 24.53 40.56
C LEU A 547 19.73 24.44 41.95
N LEU A 548 20.54 24.31 43.00
CA LEU A 548 20.10 24.36 44.40
C LEU A 548 20.07 25.79 44.96
N ARG A 549 20.61 26.77 44.24
CA ARG A 549 20.50 28.18 44.61
C ARG A 549 19.30 28.77 43.88
N ALA A 550 18.11 28.29 44.23
CA ALA A 550 16.87 28.64 43.56
C ALA A 550 15.83 29.18 44.53
N VAL A 551 14.83 29.88 44.00
CA VAL A 551 13.61 30.24 44.73
C VAL A 551 12.45 29.51 44.08
N GLU A 552 11.79 28.65 44.85
CA GLU A 552 10.60 27.94 44.41
C GLU A 552 9.36 28.75 44.75
N PHE A 553 8.59 29.11 43.72
CA PHE A 553 7.30 29.77 43.81
C PHE A 553 6.19 28.73 43.74
N LYS A 554 5.48 28.55 44.86
CA LYS A 554 4.32 27.68 44.94
C LYS A 554 3.05 28.54 45.05
N PHE A 555 2.23 28.49 44.02
CA PHE A 555 0.97 29.22 43.92
C PHE A 555 -0.14 28.36 44.49
N HIS A 556 -0.76 28.81 45.57
CA HIS A 556 -1.99 28.23 46.09
C HIS A 556 -3.17 28.98 45.49
N LEU A 557 -4.04 28.24 44.80
CA LEU A 557 -5.15 28.78 44.03
C LEU A 557 -6.48 28.24 44.54
N HIS A 558 -7.54 29.03 44.36
CA HIS A 558 -8.90 28.50 44.44
C HIS A 558 -9.79 28.98 43.29
N ARG A 559 -10.76 28.15 42.90
CA ARG A 559 -11.69 28.46 41.81
C ARG A 559 -12.64 29.59 42.19
N ARG A 560 -12.74 30.60 41.33
CA ARG A 560 -13.61 31.77 41.54
C ARG A 560 -15.08 31.35 41.59
N GLY A 561 -15.81 31.81 42.61
CA GLY A 561 -17.25 31.54 42.76
C GLY A 561 -17.61 30.14 43.29
N MET A 562 -16.63 29.29 43.57
CA MET A 562 -16.86 27.96 44.14
C MET A 562 -16.85 28.02 45.67
N ILE A 563 -18.01 27.78 46.30
CA ILE A 563 -18.16 27.84 47.77
C ILE A 563 -17.73 26.51 48.42
N GLN A 564 -18.21 25.39 47.89
CA GLN A 564 -17.91 24.05 48.40
C GLN A 564 -16.51 23.61 47.97
N ASP A 565 -15.83 22.83 48.81
CA ASP A 565 -14.47 22.35 48.50
C ASP A 565 -14.43 21.33 47.36
N THR A 566 -15.53 20.63 47.12
CA THR A 566 -15.66 19.66 46.04
C THR A 566 -17.09 19.68 45.51
N ILE A 567 -17.24 19.84 44.19
CA ILE A 567 -18.52 19.72 43.50
C ILE A 567 -18.42 18.51 42.57
N ILE A 568 -19.37 17.59 42.71
CA ILE A 568 -19.54 16.47 41.80
C ILE A 568 -20.64 16.88 40.83
N MET A 569 -20.29 17.12 39.57
CA MET A 569 -21.27 17.45 38.53
C MET A 569 -21.37 16.34 37.48
N PRO A 570 -22.58 16.04 36.99
CA PRO A 570 -22.75 15.18 35.83
C PRO A 570 -22.30 15.93 34.58
N VAL A 571 -21.29 15.43 33.90
CA VAL A 571 -20.83 15.93 32.60
C VAL A 571 -21.23 14.92 31.55
N ILE A 572 -21.71 15.40 30.39
CA ILE A 572 -22.04 14.54 29.27
C ILE A 572 -20.81 13.71 28.91
N ASP A 573 -21.02 12.41 28.77
CA ASP A 573 -19.97 11.50 28.36
C ASP A 573 -19.80 11.52 26.84
N SER A 574 -18.87 12.35 26.38
CA SER A 574 -18.52 12.46 24.97
C SER A 574 -18.03 11.13 24.38
N THR A 575 -17.38 10.27 25.18
CA THR A 575 -16.87 8.98 24.69
C THR A 575 -18.00 8.04 24.28
N TYR A 576 -19.08 8.01 25.04
CA TYR A 576 -20.27 7.21 24.72
C TYR A 576 -21.02 7.79 23.51
N GLN A 577 -21.16 9.12 23.44
CA GLN A 577 -21.77 9.78 22.28
C GLN A 577 -21.00 9.50 20.98
N ASP A 578 -19.67 9.57 21.04
CA ASP A 578 -18.83 9.24 19.89
C ASP A 578 -18.99 7.78 19.47
N ALA A 579 -19.13 6.86 20.43
CA ALA A 579 -19.38 5.45 20.15
C ALA A 579 -20.74 5.22 19.46
N ILE A 580 -21.80 5.90 19.88
CA ILE A 580 -23.11 5.85 19.20
C ILE A 580 -22.96 6.35 17.75
N ARG A 581 -22.29 7.48 17.54
CA ARG A 581 -22.04 8.01 16.19
C ARG A 581 -21.25 7.01 15.33
N MET A 582 -20.31 6.27 15.90
CA MET A 582 -19.61 5.20 15.19
C MET A 582 -20.56 4.06 14.78
N ILE A 583 -21.52 3.67 15.62
CA ILE A 583 -22.55 2.68 15.26
C ILE A 583 -23.44 3.20 14.13
N GLU A 584 -23.88 4.46 14.22
CA GLU A 584 -24.67 5.11 13.16
C GLU A 584 -23.90 5.11 11.83
N ASN A 585 -22.58 5.31 11.88
CA ASN A 585 -21.71 5.25 10.71
C ASN A 585 -21.34 3.82 10.28
N ARG A 586 -22.00 2.78 10.82
CA ARG A 586 -21.75 1.35 10.55
C ARG A 586 -20.32 0.90 10.88
N GLN A 587 -19.62 1.64 11.73
CA GLN A 587 -18.28 1.33 12.22
C GLN A 587 -18.33 0.48 13.50
N TYR A 588 -19.12 -0.59 13.48
CA TYR A 588 -19.42 -1.43 14.65
C TYR A 588 -18.16 -1.94 15.37
N LYS A 589 -17.14 -2.36 14.61
CA LYS A 589 -15.89 -2.86 15.21
C LYS A 589 -15.17 -1.79 16.02
N LYS A 590 -15.16 -0.53 15.55
CA LYS A 590 -14.52 0.58 16.28
C LYS A 590 -15.34 0.99 17.50
N ALA A 591 -16.66 1.06 17.34
CA ALA A 591 -17.57 1.33 18.44
C ALA A 591 -17.44 0.29 19.55
N LEU A 592 -17.35 -1.00 19.18
CA LEU A 592 -17.23 -2.09 20.14
C LEU A 592 -15.98 -1.93 21.01
N VAL A 593 -14.83 -1.52 20.48
CA VAL A 593 -13.62 -1.34 21.31
C VAL A 593 -13.86 -0.35 22.47
N VAL A 594 -14.59 0.73 22.22
CA VAL A 594 -14.90 1.74 23.26
C VAL A 594 -15.99 1.23 24.21
N LEU A 595 -17.05 0.63 23.64
CA LEU A 595 -18.21 0.16 24.40
C LEU A 595 -17.91 -1.06 25.26
N ASP A 596 -17.05 -1.98 24.79
CA ASP A 596 -16.76 -3.22 25.50
C ASP A 596 -15.98 -3.01 26.79
N ASP A 597 -15.12 -1.98 26.79
CA ASP A 597 -14.28 -1.62 27.94
C ASP A 597 -15.06 -0.83 28.99
N GLN A 598 -15.79 0.21 28.56
CA GLN A 598 -16.45 1.15 29.49
C GLN A 598 -17.94 0.86 29.74
N TYR A 599 -18.61 0.17 28.81
CA TYR A 599 -20.06 -0.06 28.78
C TYR A 599 -20.45 -1.51 28.43
N PRO A 600 -19.84 -2.55 29.04
CA PRO A 600 -20.01 -3.93 28.60
C PRO A 600 -21.46 -4.46 28.68
N ASP A 601 -22.26 -3.95 29.61
CA ASP A 601 -23.65 -4.37 29.85
C ASP A 601 -24.69 -3.34 29.34
N ASP A 602 -24.30 -2.37 28.51
CA ASP A 602 -25.22 -1.36 27.98
C ASP A 602 -26.06 -1.87 26.80
N TYR A 603 -27.27 -1.33 26.67
CA TYR A 603 -28.21 -1.66 25.60
C TYR A 603 -27.63 -1.43 24.19
N ASN A 604 -26.92 -0.32 23.95
CA ASN A 604 -26.30 -0.04 22.65
C ASN A 604 -25.10 -0.95 22.36
N THR A 605 -24.40 -1.41 23.41
CA THR A 605 -23.36 -2.44 23.30
C THR A 605 -23.94 -3.75 22.77
N ALA A 606 -25.12 -4.16 23.25
CA ALA A 606 -25.80 -5.33 22.73
C ALA A 606 -26.25 -5.16 21.26
N ILE A 607 -26.73 -3.97 20.87
CA ILE A 607 -27.03 -3.65 19.45
C ILE A 607 -25.78 -3.74 18.58
N CYS A 608 -24.64 -3.25 19.08
CA CYS A 608 -23.36 -3.36 18.37
C CYS A 608 -22.94 -4.83 18.19
N LEU A 609 -23.02 -5.63 19.26
CA LEU A 609 -22.69 -7.05 19.26
C LEU A 609 -23.58 -7.87 18.31
N MET A 610 -24.91 -7.69 18.34
CA MET A 610 -25.82 -8.38 17.42
C MET A 610 -25.60 -7.97 15.96
N SER A 611 -25.17 -6.73 15.71
CA SER A 611 -24.87 -6.24 14.37
C SER A 611 -23.58 -6.88 13.83
N LEU A 612 -22.64 -7.22 14.70
CA LEU A 612 -21.42 -7.97 14.36
C LEU A 612 -21.63 -9.49 14.27
N GLY A 613 -22.80 -10.00 14.69
CA GLY A 613 -23.14 -11.43 14.71
C GLY A 613 -22.79 -12.15 16.02
N TYR A 614 -22.45 -11.43 17.09
CA TYR A 614 -22.22 -12.00 18.42
C TYR A 614 -23.54 -12.17 19.19
N ASP A 615 -24.49 -12.90 18.58
CA ASP A 615 -25.89 -12.94 19.02
C ASP A 615 -26.06 -13.48 20.47
N ARG A 616 -25.27 -14.49 20.88
CA ARG A 616 -25.34 -15.04 22.26
C ARG A 616 -25.00 -14.00 23.33
N ARG A 617 -23.92 -13.25 23.14
CA ARG A 617 -23.49 -12.22 24.10
C ARG A 617 -24.47 -11.04 24.10
N ALA A 618 -24.96 -10.64 22.92
CA ALA A 618 -26.01 -9.64 22.81
C ALA A 618 -27.29 -10.06 23.56
N LEU A 619 -27.68 -11.34 23.47
CA LEU A 619 -28.83 -11.90 24.19
C LEU A 619 -28.67 -11.78 25.71
N GLU A 620 -27.51 -12.17 26.24
CA GLU A 620 -27.22 -12.09 27.68
C GLU A 620 -27.36 -10.66 28.21
N ILE A 621 -26.83 -9.68 27.47
CA ILE A 621 -26.93 -8.26 27.85
C ILE A 621 -28.37 -7.77 27.72
N MET A 622 -29.04 -8.06 26.59
CA MET A 622 -30.44 -7.67 26.34
C MET A 622 -31.41 -8.24 27.38
N ASN A 623 -31.13 -9.44 27.89
CA ASN A 623 -31.94 -10.06 28.94
C ASN A 623 -31.93 -9.27 30.26
N ARG A 624 -30.86 -8.54 30.55
CA ARG A 624 -30.71 -7.70 31.76
C ARG A 624 -31.27 -6.27 31.59
N GLN A 625 -31.58 -5.86 30.37
CA GLN A 625 -32.13 -4.53 30.09
C GLN A 625 -33.60 -4.43 30.51
N ALA A 626 -34.09 -3.19 30.65
CA ALA A 626 -35.48 -2.91 30.96
C ALA A 626 -36.44 -3.50 29.92
N ASP A 627 -37.60 -3.94 30.40
CA ASP A 627 -38.64 -4.59 29.61
C ASP A 627 -39.41 -3.55 28.76
N THR A 628 -38.91 -3.31 27.54
CA THR A 628 -39.49 -2.36 26.58
C THR A 628 -39.84 -3.05 25.26
N SER A 629 -40.72 -2.45 24.46
CA SER A 629 -41.10 -3.01 23.15
C SER A 629 -39.89 -3.23 22.25
N ASN A 630 -38.99 -2.23 22.14
CA ASN A 630 -37.78 -2.32 21.33
C ASN A 630 -36.85 -3.46 21.80
N ARG A 631 -36.68 -3.61 23.11
CA ARG A 631 -35.88 -4.69 23.71
C ARG A 631 -36.48 -6.05 23.39
N ASN A 632 -37.80 -6.24 23.57
CA ASN A 632 -38.46 -7.52 23.27
C ASN A 632 -38.42 -7.85 21.78
N TYR A 633 -38.54 -6.85 20.91
CA TYR A 633 -38.39 -7.01 19.48
C TYR A 633 -36.98 -7.49 19.10
N ILE A 634 -35.93 -6.89 19.69
CA ILE A 634 -34.54 -7.33 19.48
C ILE A 634 -34.33 -8.76 20.00
N LEU A 635 -34.89 -9.10 21.17
CA LEU A 635 -34.82 -10.47 21.67
C LEU A 635 -35.47 -11.48 20.73
N ALA A 636 -36.61 -11.15 20.13
CA ALA A 636 -37.25 -12.02 19.16
C ALA A 636 -36.30 -12.36 17.99
N ILE A 637 -35.58 -11.36 17.49
CA ILE A 637 -34.56 -11.55 16.44
C ILE A 637 -33.40 -12.42 16.95
N LEU A 638 -32.91 -12.17 18.16
CA LEU A 638 -31.79 -12.90 18.75
C LEU A 638 -32.14 -14.38 19.01
N TYR A 639 -33.29 -14.66 19.62
CA TYR A 639 -33.77 -16.02 19.85
C TYR A 639 -33.98 -16.76 18.53
N TYR A 640 -34.56 -16.10 17.51
CA TYR A 640 -34.71 -16.69 16.18
C TYR A 640 -33.35 -17.05 15.55
N ARG A 641 -32.35 -16.17 15.64
CA ARG A 641 -30.98 -16.44 15.15
C ARG A 641 -30.31 -17.59 15.88
N LEU A 642 -30.59 -17.74 17.17
CA LEU A 642 -30.11 -18.84 18.01
C LEU A 642 -30.94 -20.13 17.87
N LYS A 643 -31.93 -20.15 16.98
CA LYS A 643 -32.83 -21.28 16.68
C LYS A 643 -33.79 -21.65 17.82
N ASP A 644 -34.08 -20.73 18.73
CA ASP A 644 -35.16 -20.86 19.71
C ASP A 644 -36.40 -20.10 19.19
N GLU A 645 -37.18 -20.77 18.36
CA GLU A 645 -38.37 -20.15 17.75
C GLU A 645 -39.48 -19.89 18.78
N THR A 646 -39.56 -20.70 19.85
CA THR A 646 -40.57 -20.59 20.89
C THR A 646 -40.45 -19.28 21.66
N GLU A 647 -39.26 -18.97 22.18
CA GLU A 647 -39.04 -17.70 22.86
C GLU A 647 -39.04 -16.53 21.87
N ALA A 648 -38.63 -16.75 20.62
CA ALA A 648 -38.69 -15.71 19.59
C ALA A 648 -40.13 -15.22 19.33
N VAL A 649 -41.09 -16.14 19.15
CA VAL A 649 -42.51 -15.79 18.94
C VAL A 649 -43.07 -15.08 20.17
N LYS A 650 -42.81 -15.60 21.37
CA LYS A 650 -43.28 -15.03 22.63
C LYS A 650 -42.79 -13.59 22.83
N HIS A 651 -41.51 -13.33 22.59
CA HIS A 651 -40.95 -11.99 22.69
C HIS A 651 -41.45 -11.06 21.57
N PHE A 652 -41.70 -11.58 20.37
CA PHE A 652 -42.27 -10.79 19.28
C PHE A 652 -43.71 -10.35 19.58
N VAL A 653 -44.56 -11.28 20.03
CA VAL A 653 -45.95 -10.98 20.44
C VAL A 653 -45.95 -9.94 21.55
N LYS A 654 -45.12 -10.13 22.58
CA LYS A 654 -44.98 -9.16 23.67
C LYS A 654 -44.54 -7.78 23.19
N ALA A 655 -43.64 -7.71 22.20
CA ALA A 655 -43.21 -6.44 21.62
C ALA A 655 -44.35 -5.72 20.88
N CYS A 656 -45.20 -6.48 20.18
CA CYS A 656 -46.39 -5.98 19.48
C CYS A 656 -47.50 -5.53 20.43
N GLU A 657 -47.73 -6.25 21.54
CA GLU A 657 -48.66 -5.83 22.60
C GLU A 657 -48.26 -4.50 23.24
N GLN A 658 -46.94 -4.27 23.38
CA GLN A 658 -46.40 -3.01 23.92
C GLN A 658 -46.38 -1.87 22.88
N ASP A 659 -46.28 -2.18 21.59
CA ASP A 659 -46.24 -1.22 20.48
C ASP A 659 -46.66 -1.90 19.16
N GLU A 660 -47.87 -1.62 18.70
CA GLU A 660 -48.45 -2.21 17.49
C GLU A 660 -47.63 -1.90 16.22
N THR A 661 -46.83 -0.83 16.20
CA THR A 661 -45.99 -0.48 15.04
C THR A 661 -44.95 -1.57 14.74
N LYS A 662 -44.65 -2.44 15.72
CA LYS A 662 -43.76 -3.59 15.56
C LYS A 662 -44.28 -4.65 14.60
N ILE A 663 -45.60 -4.73 14.40
CA ILE A 663 -46.23 -5.64 13.43
C ILE A 663 -45.76 -5.29 12.01
N TRP A 664 -45.90 -4.02 11.63
CA TRP A 664 -45.41 -3.49 10.34
C TRP A 664 -43.91 -3.60 10.20
N ARG A 665 -43.18 -3.35 11.29
CA ARG A 665 -41.73 -3.48 11.31
C ARG A 665 -41.26 -4.92 11.09
N GLY A 666 -41.98 -5.89 11.65
CA GLY A 666 -41.75 -7.32 11.48
C GLY A 666 -41.81 -7.77 10.02
N LYS A 667 -42.72 -7.22 9.22
CA LYS A 667 -42.81 -7.48 7.77
C LYS A 667 -41.55 -7.09 7.01
N LEU A 668 -40.83 -6.07 7.48
CA LEU A 668 -39.57 -5.59 6.88
C LEU A 668 -38.34 -6.38 7.35
N ASP A 669 -38.41 -7.07 8.49
CA ASP A 669 -37.31 -7.90 8.98
C ASP A 669 -37.40 -9.33 8.44
N PRO A 670 -36.41 -9.85 7.71
CA PRO A 670 -36.45 -11.22 7.18
C PRO A 670 -36.68 -12.28 8.27
N GLU A 671 -36.01 -12.14 9.42
CA GLU A 671 -36.15 -13.03 10.58
C GLU A 671 -37.59 -13.06 11.09
N ILE A 672 -38.16 -11.88 11.40
CA ILE A 672 -39.50 -11.76 11.97
C ILE A 672 -40.59 -12.05 10.93
N ASN A 673 -40.43 -11.62 9.68
CA ASN A 673 -41.37 -11.92 8.60
C ASN A 673 -41.47 -13.45 8.36
N THR A 674 -40.37 -14.18 8.57
CA THR A 674 -40.41 -15.65 8.53
C THR A 674 -41.25 -16.20 9.68
N LEU A 675 -41.12 -15.68 10.90
CA LEU A 675 -41.96 -16.06 12.04
C LEU A 675 -43.44 -15.73 11.78
N ILE A 676 -43.74 -14.51 11.32
CA ILE A 676 -45.11 -14.07 10.97
C ILE A 676 -45.76 -15.05 9.99
N LYS A 677 -45.07 -15.42 8.92
CA LYS A 677 -45.60 -16.36 7.91
C LYS A 677 -45.73 -17.78 8.44
N THR A 678 -44.75 -18.25 9.22
CA THR A 678 -44.72 -19.64 9.71
C THR A 678 -45.81 -19.90 10.74
N TYR A 679 -46.04 -18.95 11.65
CA TYR A 679 -47.03 -19.05 12.73
C TYR A 679 -48.34 -18.31 12.42
N ASN A 680 -48.48 -17.76 11.21
CA ASN A 680 -49.65 -17.01 10.74
C ASN A 680 -50.10 -15.91 11.71
N LEU A 681 -49.14 -15.13 12.22
CA LEU A 681 -49.37 -14.09 13.22
C LEU A 681 -49.94 -12.82 12.54
N TYR A 682 -50.89 -12.15 13.20
CA TYR A 682 -51.36 -10.80 12.83
C TYR A 682 -51.85 -10.68 11.37
N LYS A 683 -52.48 -11.74 10.85
CA LYS A 683 -52.93 -11.82 9.45
C LYS A 683 -53.92 -10.70 9.09
N ASP A 684 -54.90 -10.45 9.94
CA ASP A 684 -55.99 -9.47 9.69
C ASP A 684 -55.49 -8.02 9.70
N GLU A 685 -54.36 -7.75 10.36
CA GLU A 685 -53.76 -6.41 10.45
C GLU A 685 -52.74 -6.14 9.34
N LEU A 686 -52.32 -7.20 8.61
CA LEU A 686 -51.26 -7.16 7.60
C LEU A 686 -51.77 -7.29 6.15
N GLU A 687 -53.04 -7.69 5.98
CA GLU A 687 -53.83 -7.64 4.74
C GLU A 687 -54.35 -6.22 4.49
#